data_AF-A0AAN9IQ51-F1
#
_entry.id   AF-A0AAN9IQ51-F1
#
_cell.length_a   1.000
_cell.length_b   1.000
_cell.length_c   1.000
_cell.angle_alpha   90.00
_cell.angle_beta   90.00
_cell.angle_gamma   90.00
#
_symmetry.space_group_name_H-M   'P 1'
#
loop_
_entity.id
_entity.type
_entity.pdbx_description
1 polymer ?
#
loop_
_entity_poly.entity_id
_entity_poly.type
_entity_poly.pdbx_seq_one_letter_code
_entity_poly.pdbx_strand_id
1 'polypeptide(L)'
;MANPQNQKPWKAEYAKSGRSSCRTCKNAIATEILRLGKMVQSTKFDGLMPMWNHADCILKKANQIKSVDDVENLESLRWEDQQKIRKYIESGGATTAKANSNASKDNSAGGIEVSQTSRATCRQCGLKIIKGEVRISTKPDGQGAKGLAWHHAKCFIELSPSVQVDKLPGWNNLPPSDQSAIRDLVKKGHPMSKGGGSGVEAEEGKEFTKQHTSKGGTKRGKDADGEQKSKAAKAKGDVSAGRAAAVNSDDHLREASDLESRLETQSKELWALKDNLKKHVTTAELREMLEANGQESTGSELDLRDRCADGMMFGGLGHCPICSGFLRYSGGMYRCNGFISEWSRCSYSTSEPKRIEGKWKIPEETNNQYLKKWFRSQKGKKPVRILPPPSSRNPAESQITASPYQSSNSESLQDLKVAICGLPKESIEEWKRKIDGIGGMFHAKVKKDSNCLVVSGALNDEAEMRKARRMKIPIVREDYLVDCIERKRKLPFDMYKVEMIGEASSMVTIKVKGHSAVHEASGLQDYGHILEEGKSIYNTTLNMSDLSTGINSYYILQIIEEDKGSDCYVFRKWGRVGNDKIGGTKLDELPKSDAICEFKRLFFEKTGNPWEAWEQKTIQKQPGRFFPLDIDYGVNKQVSKKNKNNADSKLPPPLIELMKMLFNVETYRAAMMEFEINMSEMPLGKLSKSNIQKGFEALTEIQNLLKTSNPDPSVKESLLINASNRFFTMIPSIHPHIIRDEDDFKSKVKMLEALQDIEIASRLVGFDANSDDSIDDNYNKLHCNMSPLPHDSEDFCLIEKFLHNTHAPTHTEWSLELEEVFSLERKGEFDKFAPYRDKLGNRMLLWHGSRLTNFVGILSQGLRIAPPEAPATGYMFGKGVYFADLVSKSAQYCYTDKKNPVGLMLLSEVALGNVYELKKAKYMDKPPEGKHSTKGLGKKTPLESEYVKWRGDVTVPCGKPVSSNVKTSELMYNEYIVYNTAQVKMQFLLKVRFHHKR
;
A
#
# COMPACT_ATOMS: atom_id res chain seq x y z
N MET A 1 7.79 -1.11 10.52
CA MET A 1 6.55 -1.80 10.06
C MET A 1 5.35 -1.19 10.77
N ALA A 2 4.44 -0.51 10.06
CA ALA A 2 3.11 -0.24 10.61
C ALA A 2 2.39 -1.59 10.77
N ASN A 3 1.87 -1.85 11.95
CA ASN A 3 1.53 -3.19 12.39
C ASN A 3 0.31 -3.76 11.64
N PRO A 4 0.44 -4.78 10.76
CA PRO A 4 -0.71 -5.49 10.19
C PRO A 4 -1.50 -6.27 11.25
N GLN A 5 -0.98 -6.37 12.49
CA GLN A 5 -1.47 -7.27 13.54
C GLN A 5 -2.86 -6.95 14.10
N ASN A 6 -3.52 -5.85 13.72
CA ASN A 6 -4.89 -5.56 14.16
C ASN A 6 -5.97 -6.01 13.17
N GLN A 7 -5.62 -6.48 11.97
CA GLN A 7 -6.60 -7.01 11.01
C GLN A 7 -6.68 -8.52 11.09
N LYS A 8 -7.85 -9.01 11.52
CA LYS A 8 -8.13 -10.43 11.69
C LYS A 8 -8.35 -11.10 10.31
N PRO A 9 -7.89 -12.35 10.09
CA PRO A 9 -7.94 -13.02 8.79
C PRO A 9 -9.36 -13.37 8.31
N TRP A 10 -10.32 -13.41 9.23
CA TRP A 10 -11.73 -13.62 8.93
C TRP A 10 -12.58 -12.45 9.41
N LYS A 11 -13.66 -12.17 8.69
CA LYS A 11 -14.68 -11.20 9.06
C LYS A 11 -16.05 -11.84 9.05
N ALA A 12 -16.83 -11.66 10.12
CA ALA A 12 -18.19 -12.15 10.21
C ALA A 12 -19.19 -10.98 10.26
N GLU A 13 -20.26 -11.07 9.47
CA GLU A 13 -21.36 -10.11 9.51
C GLU A 13 -22.63 -10.70 8.88
N TYR A 14 -23.77 -10.03 9.10
CA TYR A 14 -24.99 -10.27 8.32
C TYR A 14 -24.94 -9.48 7.01
N ALA A 15 -25.36 -10.11 5.91
CA ALA A 15 -25.28 -9.49 4.59
C ALA A 15 -26.15 -8.22 4.48
N LYS A 16 -25.52 -7.06 4.27
CA LYS A 16 -26.24 -5.77 4.14
C LYS A 16 -27.11 -5.65 2.88
N SER A 17 -26.82 -6.45 1.85
CA SER A 17 -27.56 -6.48 0.58
C SER A 17 -27.48 -7.88 -0.03
N GLY A 18 -28.42 -8.21 -0.93
CA GLY A 18 -28.43 -9.47 -1.68
C GLY A 18 -27.44 -9.53 -2.85
N ARG A 19 -26.50 -8.57 -2.95
CA ARG A 19 -25.59 -8.42 -4.09
C ARG A 19 -24.33 -9.29 -3.98
N SER A 20 -24.01 -9.81 -2.81
CA SER A 20 -22.83 -10.67 -2.61
C SER A 20 -23.08 -12.09 -3.07
N SER A 21 -22.09 -12.71 -3.71
CA SER A 21 -22.11 -14.13 -4.05
C SER A 21 -21.09 -14.92 -3.23
N CYS A 22 -21.46 -16.14 -2.84
CA CYS A 22 -20.62 -17.04 -2.08
C CYS A 22 -19.47 -17.56 -2.95
N ARG A 23 -18.23 -17.39 -2.51
CA ARG A 23 -17.05 -17.84 -3.28
C ARG A 23 -16.94 -19.36 -3.35
N THR A 24 -17.51 -20.07 -2.39
CA THR A 24 -17.51 -21.54 -2.34
C THR A 24 -18.55 -22.17 -3.25
N CYS A 25 -19.84 -21.80 -3.13
CA CYS A 25 -20.93 -22.42 -3.91
C CYS A 25 -21.40 -21.59 -5.11
N LYS A 26 -20.88 -20.36 -5.30
CA LYS A 26 -21.23 -19.40 -6.36
C LYS A 26 -22.66 -18.84 -6.33
N ASN A 27 -23.50 -19.28 -5.39
CA ASN A 27 -24.86 -18.75 -5.23
C ASN A 27 -24.88 -17.38 -4.54
N ALA A 28 -25.94 -16.61 -4.77
CA ALA A 28 -26.17 -15.34 -4.09
C ALA A 28 -26.35 -15.55 -2.56
N ILE A 29 -25.85 -14.61 -1.78
CA ILE A 29 -26.07 -14.51 -0.33
C ILE A 29 -27.15 -13.46 -0.12
N ALA A 30 -28.33 -13.88 0.34
CA ALA A 30 -29.45 -12.98 0.58
C ALA A 30 -29.17 -12.01 1.72
N THR A 31 -29.92 -10.90 1.76
CA THR A 31 -29.89 -9.90 2.84
C THR A 31 -30.10 -10.55 4.21
N GLU A 32 -29.39 -10.05 5.22
CA GLU A 32 -29.44 -10.49 6.61
C GLU A 32 -29.07 -11.96 6.86
N ILE A 33 -28.49 -12.65 5.88
CA ILE A 33 -27.90 -13.98 6.08
C ILE A 33 -26.49 -13.85 6.63
N LEU A 34 -26.14 -14.67 7.62
CA LEU A 34 -24.78 -14.75 8.17
C LEU A 34 -23.79 -15.16 7.08
N ARG A 35 -22.75 -14.34 6.90
CA ARG A 35 -21.67 -14.59 5.96
C ARG A 35 -20.30 -14.46 6.62
N LEU A 36 -19.37 -15.30 6.17
CA LEU A 36 -17.98 -15.31 6.60
C LEU A 36 -17.09 -14.90 5.42
N GLY A 37 -16.34 -13.82 5.62
CA GLY A 37 -15.40 -13.29 4.64
C GLY A 37 -13.98 -13.65 5.01
N LYS A 38 -13.26 -14.34 4.11
CA LYS A 38 -11.80 -14.48 4.25
C LYS A 38 -11.15 -13.20 3.75
N MET A 39 -10.36 -12.53 4.57
CA MET A 39 -9.67 -11.29 4.19
C MET A 39 -8.48 -11.66 3.28
N VAL A 40 -8.46 -11.12 2.06
CA VAL A 40 -7.37 -11.35 1.10
C VAL A 40 -6.94 -10.02 0.49
N GLN A 41 -5.66 -9.90 0.12
CA GLN A 41 -5.18 -8.73 -0.61
C GLN A 41 -5.90 -8.65 -1.96
N SER A 42 -6.47 -7.48 -2.26
CA SER A 42 -7.07 -7.22 -3.57
C SER A 42 -5.98 -7.08 -4.62
N THR A 43 -6.21 -7.67 -5.80
CA THR A 43 -5.35 -7.45 -6.97
C THR A 43 -5.70 -6.16 -7.71
N LYS A 44 -6.86 -5.56 -7.43
CA LYS A 44 -7.39 -4.40 -8.16
C LYS A 44 -7.14 -3.06 -7.49
N PHE A 45 -6.98 -3.05 -6.18
CA PHE A 45 -6.79 -1.84 -5.38
C PHE A 45 -5.95 -2.18 -4.16
N ASP A 46 -5.31 -1.18 -3.57
CA ASP A 46 -4.44 -1.40 -2.43
C ASP A 46 -5.25 -1.51 -1.13
N GLY A 47 -5.48 -2.75 -0.71
CA GLY A 47 -6.19 -3.06 0.53
C GLY A 47 -6.73 -4.49 0.57
N LEU A 48 -7.20 -4.88 1.74
CA LEU A 48 -7.85 -6.17 1.92
C LEU A 48 -9.31 -6.12 1.46
N MET A 49 -9.75 -7.19 0.81
CA MET A 49 -11.14 -7.41 0.43
C MET A 49 -11.66 -8.70 1.09
N PRO A 50 -12.86 -8.68 1.70
CA PRO A 50 -13.49 -9.89 2.20
C PRO A 50 -14.01 -10.74 1.03
N MET A 51 -13.54 -11.99 0.96
CA MET A 51 -14.08 -13.01 0.08
C MET A 51 -15.26 -13.69 0.79
N TRP A 52 -16.45 -13.15 0.56
CA TRP A 52 -17.68 -13.60 1.22
C TRP A 52 -18.07 -15.03 0.85
N ASN A 53 -18.47 -15.79 1.86
CA ASN A 53 -19.03 -17.13 1.76
C ASN A 53 -20.27 -17.23 2.66
N HIS A 54 -21.21 -18.11 2.33
CA HIS A 54 -22.21 -18.52 3.32
C HIS A 54 -21.49 -19.11 4.53
N ALA A 55 -21.98 -18.82 5.75
CA ALA A 55 -21.39 -19.37 6.96
C ALA A 55 -21.29 -20.90 6.89
N ASP A 56 -22.36 -21.57 6.48
CA ASP A 56 -22.39 -23.04 6.35
C ASP A 56 -21.39 -23.58 5.33
N CYS A 57 -21.05 -22.82 4.28
CA CYS A 57 -20.04 -23.27 3.31
C CYS A 57 -18.63 -23.32 3.90
N ILE A 58 -18.33 -22.47 4.88
CA ILE A 58 -17.06 -22.46 5.60
C ILE A 58 -17.10 -23.47 6.75
N LEU A 59 -18.16 -23.44 7.54
CA LEU A 59 -18.33 -24.29 8.73
C LEU A 59 -18.45 -25.79 8.40
N LYS A 60 -18.75 -26.16 7.14
CA LYS A 60 -18.74 -27.55 6.66
C LYS A 60 -17.34 -28.10 6.36
N LYS A 61 -16.32 -27.24 6.23
CA LYS A 61 -14.95 -27.66 5.95
C LYS A 61 -14.15 -27.62 7.24
N ALA A 62 -13.37 -28.66 7.52
CA ALA A 62 -12.52 -28.70 8.70
C ALA A 62 -11.46 -27.58 8.68
N ASN A 63 -11.15 -27.05 9.87
CA ASN A 63 -10.00 -26.18 10.15
C ASN A 63 -9.83 -24.94 9.24
N GLN A 64 -10.91 -24.27 8.85
CA GLN A 64 -10.83 -23.01 8.10
C GLN A 64 -10.53 -21.79 9.00
N ILE A 65 -11.12 -21.77 10.19
CA ILE A 65 -10.91 -20.75 11.23
C ILE A 65 -10.23 -21.45 12.40
N LYS A 66 -9.06 -20.96 12.83
CA LYS A 66 -8.22 -21.64 13.83
C LYS A 66 -8.49 -21.15 15.25
N SER A 67 -8.74 -19.85 15.41
CA SER A 67 -9.06 -19.24 16.70
C SER A 67 -10.29 -18.35 16.60
N VAL A 68 -10.98 -18.17 17.73
CA VAL A 68 -12.04 -17.17 17.90
C VAL A 68 -11.46 -15.76 17.67
N ASP A 69 -10.21 -15.56 18.06
CA ASP A 69 -9.49 -14.30 17.85
C ASP A 69 -9.22 -14.00 16.37
N ASP A 70 -9.33 -14.99 15.47
CA ASP A 70 -9.14 -14.82 14.03
C ASP A 70 -10.36 -14.19 13.33
N VAL A 71 -11.49 -14.02 14.04
CA VAL A 71 -12.75 -13.55 13.46
C VAL A 71 -13.08 -12.13 13.94
N GLU A 72 -13.07 -11.19 12.99
CA GLU A 72 -13.52 -9.81 13.18
C GLU A 72 -15.04 -9.74 13.31
N ASN A 73 -15.51 -8.87 14.21
CA ASN A 73 -16.93 -8.58 14.48
C ASN A 73 -17.77 -9.77 14.97
N LEU A 74 -17.15 -10.84 15.48
CA LEU A 74 -17.86 -11.98 16.05
C LEU A 74 -18.87 -11.55 17.14
N GLU A 75 -18.47 -10.66 18.04
CA GLU A 75 -19.29 -10.17 19.16
C GLU A 75 -20.53 -9.37 18.73
N SER A 76 -20.58 -8.92 17.48
CA SER A 76 -21.73 -8.18 16.94
C SER A 76 -22.85 -9.10 16.44
N LEU A 77 -22.58 -10.40 16.33
CA LEU A 77 -23.55 -11.40 15.84
C LEU A 77 -24.58 -11.78 16.91
N ARG A 78 -25.64 -12.48 16.50
CA ARG A 78 -26.58 -13.13 17.44
C ARG A 78 -25.83 -14.16 18.28
N TRP A 79 -26.22 -14.31 19.54
CA TRP A 79 -25.55 -15.21 20.47
C TRP A 79 -25.47 -16.65 19.94
N GLU A 80 -26.53 -17.13 19.30
CA GLU A 80 -26.60 -18.47 18.72
C GLU A 80 -25.55 -18.65 17.60
N ASP A 81 -25.35 -17.61 16.78
CA ASP A 81 -24.35 -17.61 15.71
C ASP A 81 -22.92 -17.48 16.25
N GLN A 82 -22.72 -16.73 17.34
CA GLN A 82 -21.45 -16.68 18.06
C GLN A 82 -21.08 -18.08 18.58
N GLN A 83 -22.01 -18.74 19.26
CA GLN A 83 -21.83 -20.09 19.78
C GLN A 83 -21.63 -21.12 18.67
N LYS A 84 -22.32 -20.97 17.53
CA LYS A 84 -22.11 -21.82 16.35
C LYS A 84 -20.67 -21.74 15.83
N ILE A 85 -20.08 -20.54 15.79
CA ILE A 85 -18.69 -20.36 15.37
C ILE A 85 -17.70 -20.87 16.44
N ARG A 86 -17.95 -20.61 17.73
CA ARG A 86 -17.12 -21.12 18.84
C ARG A 86 -17.07 -22.65 18.86
N LYS A 87 -18.24 -23.31 18.79
CA LYS A 87 -18.35 -24.78 18.73
C LYS A 87 -17.63 -25.37 17.52
N TYR A 88 -17.68 -24.71 16.36
CA TYR A 88 -16.95 -25.16 15.17
C TYR A 88 -15.43 -25.11 15.37
N ILE A 89 -14.92 -24.10 16.06
CA ILE A 89 -13.50 -23.94 16.36
C ILE A 89 -13.05 -24.99 17.40
N GLU A 90 -13.84 -25.17 18.47
CA GLU A 90 -13.59 -26.17 19.51
C GLU A 90 -13.65 -27.60 18.97
N SER A 91 -14.52 -27.90 18.01
CA SER A 91 -14.67 -29.25 17.42
C SER A 91 -13.67 -29.56 16.29
N GLY A 92 -12.70 -28.69 16.00
CA GLY A 92 -11.75 -28.88 14.89
C GLY A 92 -12.42 -28.90 13.50
N GLY A 93 -13.61 -28.31 13.39
CA GLY A 93 -14.38 -28.19 12.15
C GLY A 93 -15.03 -29.47 11.63
N ALA A 94 -15.30 -30.46 12.49
CA ALA A 94 -16.13 -31.61 12.16
C ALA A 94 -17.55 -31.44 12.73
N THR A 95 -18.54 -31.21 11.86
CA THR A 95 -19.95 -31.51 12.19
C THR A 95 -20.30 -32.87 11.62
N THR A 96 -20.41 -33.89 12.48
CA THR A 96 -21.02 -35.18 12.17
C THR A 96 -22.54 -35.02 12.07
N ALA A 97 -23.04 -34.70 10.88
CA ALA A 97 -24.46 -34.83 10.57
C ALA A 97 -24.69 -36.15 9.81
N LYS A 98 -25.25 -37.14 10.51
CA LYS A 98 -25.92 -38.30 9.88
C LYS A 98 -27.06 -37.76 9.01
N ALA A 99 -26.85 -37.74 7.70
CA ALA A 99 -27.93 -37.60 6.73
C ALA A 99 -28.18 -38.98 6.12
N ASN A 100 -29.41 -39.48 6.26
CA ASN A 100 -29.92 -40.61 5.49
C ASN A 100 -29.79 -40.28 3.99
N SER A 101 -28.77 -40.84 3.36
CA SER A 101 -28.59 -40.82 1.92
C SER A 101 -29.32 -42.02 1.31
N ASN A 102 -30.56 -41.81 0.89
CA ASN A 102 -31.12 -42.58 -0.21
C ASN A 102 -31.37 -41.60 -1.36
N ALA A 103 -30.37 -41.46 -2.22
CA ALA A 103 -30.54 -40.93 -3.57
C ALA A 103 -29.61 -41.75 -4.47
N SER A 104 -30.21 -42.74 -5.12
CA SER A 104 -29.64 -43.51 -6.20
C SER A 104 -29.15 -42.57 -7.30
N LYS A 105 -27.94 -42.85 -7.80
CA LYS A 105 -27.50 -42.40 -9.11
C LYS A 105 -28.43 -43.00 -10.15
N ASP A 106 -29.14 -42.17 -10.89
CA ASP A 106 -29.54 -42.55 -12.24
C ASP A 106 -29.39 -41.36 -13.20
N ASN A 107 -28.81 -41.66 -14.35
CA ASN A 107 -28.23 -40.72 -15.29
C ASN A 107 -29.11 -40.74 -16.54
N SER A 108 -30.14 -39.89 -16.59
CA SER A 108 -30.79 -39.38 -17.81
C SER A 108 -32.06 -38.60 -17.43
N ALA A 109 -32.48 -37.68 -18.30
CA ALA A 109 -33.66 -36.79 -18.20
C ALA A 109 -33.52 -35.53 -17.32
N GLY A 110 -33.88 -34.38 -17.92
CA GLY A 110 -33.82 -33.07 -17.26
C GLY A 110 -35.00 -32.81 -16.32
N GLY A 111 -34.94 -31.71 -15.57
CA GLY A 111 -35.89 -31.39 -14.49
C GLY A 111 -37.04 -30.48 -14.91
N ILE A 112 -38.14 -30.54 -14.16
CA ILE A 112 -39.35 -29.72 -14.33
C ILE A 112 -39.53 -28.77 -13.13
N GLU A 113 -39.83 -27.50 -13.40
CA GLU A 113 -40.04 -26.49 -12.34
C GLU A 113 -40.95 -25.34 -12.80
N VAL A 114 -41.51 -24.60 -11.84
CA VAL A 114 -42.16 -23.31 -12.12
C VAL A 114 -41.10 -22.23 -12.29
N SER A 115 -41.19 -21.45 -13.38
CA SER A 115 -40.29 -20.36 -13.69
C SER A 115 -40.30 -19.29 -12.59
N GLN A 116 -39.16 -19.10 -11.91
CA GLN A 116 -39.02 -18.07 -10.87
C GLN A 116 -38.79 -16.66 -11.43
N THR A 117 -38.41 -16.55 -12.72
CA THR A 117 -38.07 -15.28 -13.39
C THR A 117 -38.38 -15.35 -14.89
N SER A 118 -38.83 -14.26 -15.51
CA SER A 118 -39.10 -14.18 -16.96
C SER A 118 -37.84 -14.03 -17.85
N ARG A 119 -36.71 -14.62 -17.43
CA ARG A 119 -35.39 -14.47 -18.11
C ARG A 119 -35.05 -15.63 -19.05
N ALA A 120 -35.76 -16.76 -18.96
CA ALA A 120 -35.51 -17.93 -19.81
C ALA A 120 -36.32 -17.82 -21.11
N THR A 121 -35.73 -18.29 -22.21
CA THR A 121 -36.38 -18.34 -23.52
C THR A 121 -36.57 -19.80 -23.90
N CYS A 122 -37.76 -20.17 -24.35
CA CYS A 122 -38.04 -21.53 -24.80
C CYS A 122 -37.24 -21.82 -26.07
N ARG A 123 -36.47 -22.91 -26.07
CA ARG A 123 -35.63 -23.30 -27.21
C ARG A 123 -36.42 -23.74 -28.43
N GLN A 124 -37.65 -24.22 -28.25
CA GLN A 124 -38.51 -24.69 -29.33
C GLN A 124 -39.24 -23.55 -30.05
N CYS A 125 -39.89 -22.64 -29.33
CA CYS A 125 -40.68 -21.57 -29.94
C CYS A 125 -40.01 -20.18 -29.91
N GLY A 126 -38.85 -20.04 -29.25
CA GLY A 126 -38.11 -18.78 -29.16
C GLY A 126 -38.77 -17.71 -28.27
N LEU A 127 -39.93 -17.98 -27.68
CA LEU A 127 -40.65 -17.04 -26.80
C LEU A 127 -40.13 -17.10 -25.34
N LYS A 128 -40.25 -15.99 -24.62
CA LYS A 128 -39.89 -15.90 -23.20
C LYS A 128 -40.86 -16.72 -22.34
N ILE A 129 -40.29 -17.48 -21.41
CA ILE A 129 -41.03 -18.23 -20.38
C ILE A 129 -41.29 -17.28 -19.21
N ILE A 130 -42.55 -16.98 -18.91
CA ILE A 130 -42.94 -15.96 -17.94
C ILE A 130 -42.80 -16.52 -16.50
N LYS A 131 -42.52 -15.65 -15.52
CA LYS A 131 -42.55 -16.02 -14.10
C LYS A 131 -43.92 -16.59 -13.72
N GLY A 132 -43.93 -17.79 -13.12
CA GLY A 132 -45.15 -18.52 -12.78
C GLY A 132 -45.53 -19.63 -13.75
N GLU A 133 -44.90 -19.73 -14.93
CA GLU A 133 -45.17 -20.80 -15.90
C GLU A 133 -44.27 -22.03 -15.67
N VAL A 134 -44.80 -23.24 -15.90
CA VAL A 134 -44.02 -24.47 -15.81
C VAL A 134 -43.10 -24.63 -17.01
N ARG A 135 -41.81 -24.90 -16.73
CA ARG A 135 -40.77 -25.13 -17.73
C ARG A 135 -40.04 -26.44 -17.48
N ILE A 136 -39.58 -27.04 -18.58
CA ILE A 136 -38.85 -28.31 -18.56
C ILE A 136 -37.45 -28.06 -19.13
N SER A 137 -36.43 -28.58 -18.46
CA SER A 137 -35.04 -28.51 -18.92
C SER A 137 -34.64 -29.78 -19.66
N THR A 138 -33.82 -29.63 -20.70
CA THR A 138 -33.07 -30.75 -21.31
C THR A 138 -31.57 -30.49 -21.23
N LYS A 139 -30.78 -31.55 -21.12
CA LYS A 139 -29.31 -31.50 -21.27
C LYS A 139 -28.98 -31.83 -22.73
N PRO A 140 -28.36 -30.93 -23.50
CA PRO A 140 -27.69 -31.30 -24.74
C PRO A 140 -26.44 -32.11 -24.40
N ASP A 141 -26.20 -33.21 -25.10
CA ASP A 141 -25.04 -34.08 -24.87
C ASP A 141 -23.71 -33.31 -24.97
N GLY A 142 -22.81 -33.53 -24.01
CA GLY A 142 -21.41 -33.13 -24.12
C GLY A 142 -20.99 -31.77 -23.52
N GLN A 143 -21.87 -31.03 -22.84
CA GLN A 143 -21.45 -29.83 -22.07
C GLN A 143 -21.77 -30.00 -20.57
N GLY A 144 -20.80 -29.68 -19.71
CA GLY A 144 -20.99 -29.61 -18.26
C GLY A 144 -22.10 -28.63 -17.86
N ALA A 145 -22.36 -28.46 -16.55
CA ALA A 145 -23.55 -27.81 -15.95
C ALA A 145 -23.93 -26.36 -16.39
N LYS A 146 -23.35 -25.81 -17.45
CA LYS A 146 -23.70 -24.54 -18.11
C LYS A 146 -24.64 -24.66 -19.32
N GLY A 147 -25.19 -25.84 -19.64
CA GLY A 147 -25.92 -26.07 -20.89
C GLY A 147 -27.41 -26.44 -20.80
N LEU A 148 -28.15 -26.15 -19.71
CA LEU A 148 -29.57 -26.54 -19.65
C LEU A 148 -30.41 -25.72 -20.65
N ALA A 149 -31.06 -26.41 -21.59
CA ALA A 149 -32.00 -25.83 -22.52
C ALA A 149 -33.40 -25.85 -21.91
N TRP A 150 -34.06 -24.68 -21.83
CA TRP A 150 -35.40 -24.56 -21.27
C TRP A 150 -36.47 -24.61 -22.35
N HIS A 151 -37.59 -25.24 -22.04
CA HIS A 151 -38.77 -25.35 -22.90
C HIS A 151 -40.04 -25.03 -22.12
N HIS A 152 -41.06 -24.46 -22.76
CA HIS A 152 -42.42 -24.49 -22.20
C HIS A 152 -42.86 -25.95 -22.04
N ALA A 153 -43.64 -26.26 -21.00
CA ALA A 153 -44.17 -27.61 -20.79
C ALA A 153 -44.87 -28.16 -22.04
N LYS A 154 -45.71 -27.34 -22.70
CA LYS A 154 -46.39 -27.69 -23.96
C LYS A 154 -45.41 -27.98 -25.10
N CYS A 155 -44.44 -27.08 -25.34
CA CYS A 155 -43.46 -27.25 -26.42
C CYS A 155 -42.56 -28.47 -26.22
N PHE A 156 -42.27 -28.84 -24.97
CA PHE A 156 -41.49 -30.03 -24.67
C PHE A 156 -42.28 -31.32 -24.89
N ILE A 157 -43.55 -31.35 -24.48
CA ILE A 157 -44.45 -32.51 -24.70
C ILE A 157 -44.67 -32.75 -26.20
N GLU A 158 -44.77 -31.68 -26.99
CA GLU A 158 -44.84 -31.76 -28.46
C GLU A 158 -43.54 -32.29 -29.07
N LEU A 159 -42.37 -31.91 -28.52
CA LEU A 159 -41.06 -32.39 -28.97
C LEU A 159 -40.79 -33.86 -28.59
N SER A 160 -41.34 -34.33 -27.48
CA SER A 160 -41.09 -35.68 -26.95
C SER A 160 -42.36 -36.29 -26.35
N PRO A 161 -43.29 -36.77 -27.20
CA PRO A 161 -44.62 -37.24 -26.78
C PRO A 161 -44.61 -38.50 -25.91
N SER A 162 -43.49 -39.22 -25.85
CA SER A 162 -43.31 -40.47 -25.10
C SER A 162 -42.74 -40.26 -23.69
N VAL A 163 -42.50 -39.03 -23.25
CA VAL A 163 -41.90 -38.74 -21.94
C VAL A 163 -42.93 -38.80 -20.81
N GLN A 164 -42.66 -39.62 -19.80
CA GLN A 164 -43.43 -39.66 -18.54
C GLN A 164 -43.02 -38.46 -17.67
N VAL A 165 -43.74 -37.33 -17.82
CA VAL A 165 -43.47 -36.06 -17.11
C VAL A 165 -43.52 -36.21 -15.59
N ASP A 166 -44.35 -37.12 -15.08
CA ASP A 166 -44.48 -37.50 -13.67
C ASP A 166 -43.25 -38.19 -13.08
N LYS A 167 -42.31 -38.63 -13.93
CA LYS A 167 -41.00 -39.16 -13.52
C LYS A 167 -39.88 -38.12 -13.59
N LEU A 168 -40.15 -36.89 -14.01
CA LEU A 168 -39.11 -35.85 -14.10
C LEU A 168 -38.74 -35.32 -12.70
N PRO A 169 -37.44 -35.10 -12.43
CA PRO A 169 -36.99 -34.45 -11.20
C PRO A 169 -37.67 -33.08 -11.02
N GLY A 170 -38.34 -32.88 -9.88
CA GLY A 170 -39.06 -31.64 -9.55
C GLY A 170 -40.58 -31.69 -9.72
N TRP A 171 -41.14 -32.77 -10.28
CA TRP A 171 -42.60 -32.94 -10.46
C TRP A 171 -43.39 -32.76 -9.15
N ASN A 172 -42.94 -33.41 -8.07
CA ASN A 172 -43.60 -33.37 -6.76
C ASN A 172 -43.57 -31.98 -6.09
N ASN A 173 -42.76 -31.05 -6.59
CA ASN A 173 -42.66 -29.67 -6.08
C ASN A 173 -43.59 -28.70 -6.82
N LEU A 174 -44.29 -29.15 -7.87
CA LEU A 174 -45.28 -28.34 -8.58
C LEU A 174 -46.61 -28.27 -7.81
N PRO A 175 -47.34 -27.14 -7.86
CA PRO A 175 -48.70 -27.05 -7.35
C PRO A 175 -49.63 -28.14 -7.94
N PRO A 176 -50.61 -28.67 -7.18
CA PRO A 176 -51.54 -29.69 -7.68
C PRO A 176 -52.32 -29.26 -8.93
N SER A 177 -52.61 -27.95 -9.07
CA SER A 177 -53.23 -27.35 -10.26
C SER A 177 -52.38 -27.57 -11.52
N ASP A 178 -51.07 -27.36 -11.39
CA ASP A 178 -50.12 -27.39 -12.51
C ASP A 178 -49.79 -28.84 -12.88
N GLN A 179 -49.74 -29.74 -11.89
CA GLN A 179 -49.62 -31.18 -12.13
C GLN A 179 -50.82 -31.73 -12.92
N SER A 180 -52.05 -31.28 -12.62
CA SER A 180 -53.23 -31.66 -13.38
C SER A 180 -53.18 -31.12 -14.81
N ALA A 181 -52.87 -29.83 -14.98
CA ALA A 181 -52.78 -29.19 -16.29
C ALA A 181 -51.76 -29.88 -17.22
N ILE A 182 -50.63 -30.32 -16.68
CA ILE A 182 -49.61 -31.02 -17.46
C ILE A 182 -50.01 -32.47 -17.77
N ARG A 183 -50.67 -33.18 -16.85
CA ARG A 183 -51.23 -34.51 -17.14
C ARG A 183 -52.29 -34.45 -18.25
N ASP A 184 -53.09 -33.40 -18.27
CA ASP A 184 -54.10 -33.20 -19.32
C ASP A 184 -53.46 -32.85 -20.68
N LEU A 185 -52.32 -32.14 -20.69
CA LEU A 185 -51.54 -31.88 -21.90
C LEU A 185 -50.93 -33.16 -22.50
N VAL A 186 -50.47 -34.10 -21.67
CA VAL A 186 -49.94 -35.40 -22.13
C VAL A 186 -51.03 -36.28 -22.72
N LYS A 187 -52.20 -36.33 -22.07
CA LYS A 187 -53.35 -37.11 -22.56
C LYS A 187 -53.87 -36.64 -23.92
N LYS A 188 -53.67 -35.36 -24.26
CA LYS A 188 -54.06 -34.78 -25.56
C LYS A 188 -53.03 -35.02 -26.69
N GLY A 189 -51.88 -35.65 -26.41
CA GLY A 189 -50.76 -35.81 -27.35
C GLY A 189 -50.70 -37.11 -28.16
N HIS A 190 -51.71 -37.99 -28.11
CA HIS A 190 -51.78 -39.18 -28.98
C HIS A 190 -52.67 -38.93 -30.21
N PRO A 191 -52.15 -39.07 -31.45
CA PRO A 191 -52.94 -38.86 -32.65
C PRO A 191 -53.64 -40.15 -33.11
N MET A 192 -54.96 -40.10 -33.30
CA MET A 192 -55.62 -40.84 -34.38
C MET A 192 -56.40 -39.86 -35.26
N SER A 193 -55.84 -39.64 -36.45
CA SER A 193 -56.48 -39.37 -37.76
C SER A 193 -58.00 -39.59 -37.78
N LYS A 194 -58.87 -38.78 -38.37
CA LYS A 194 -58.79 -37.71 -39.39
C LYS A 194 -60.03 -36.84 -39.12
N GLY A 195 -59.92 -35.52 -39.17
CA GLY A 195 -60.22 -34.80 -40.40
C GLY A 195 -61.72 -34.52 -40.46
N GLY A 196 -62.13 -33.26 -40.30
CA GLY A 196 -63.54 -32.92 -40.43
C GLY A 196 -63.98 -31.78 -39.56
N GLY A 197 -64.44 -30.71 -40.23
CA GLY A 197 -65.70 -30.07 -39.89
C GLY A 197 -65.71 -29.01 -38.80
N SER A 198 -65.16 -27.83 -39.13
CA SER A 198 -65.82 -26.50 -39.08
C SER A 198 -66.59 -26.02 -37.83
N GLY A 199 -66.39 -24.73 -37.54
CA GLY A 199 -67.35 -23.85 -36.85
C GLY A 199 -66.74 -23.17 -35.61
N VAL A 200 -66.26 -21.92 -35.67
CA VAL A 200 -66.98 -20.62 -35.70
C VAL A 200 -67.46 -20.18 -34.30
N GLU A 201 -66.82 -19.10 -33.83
CA GLU A 201 -67.25 -17.96 -32.97
C GLU A 201 -67.69 -18.23 -31.50
N ALA A 202 -67.06 -17.58 -30.50
CA ALA A 202 -67.31 -16.23 -29.94
C ALA A 202 -68.65 -16.17 -29.16
N GLU A 203 -68.83 -15.60 -27.97
CA GLU A 203 -68.13 -14.56 -27.21
C GLU A 203 -68.73 -14.49 -25.78
N GLU A 204 -68.00 -13.79 -24.88
CA GLU A 204 -68.44 -13.03 -23.69
C GLU A 204 -69.28 -13.63 -22.53
N GLY A 205 -68.83 -13.31 -21.30
CA GLY A 205 -69.69 -12.53 -20.40
C GLY A 205 -69.88 -12.99 -18.94
N LYS A 206 -69.33 -12.18 -18.01
CA LYS A 206 -69.87 -11.76 -16.68
C LYS A 206 -69.84 -12.67 -15.43
N GLU A 207 -69.04 -12.19 -14.47
CA GLU A 207 -69.31 -11.88 -13.04
C GLU A 207 -70.62 -12.36 -12.38
N PHE A 208 -70.54 -13.04 -11.21
CA PHE A 208 -70.96 -12.51 -9.89
C PHE A 208 -70.66 -13.48 -8.72
N THR A 209 -70.57 -12.83 -7.56
CA THR A 209 -70.22 -13.18 -6.19
C THR A 209 -71.11 -14.19 -5.42
N LYS A 210 -70.53 -14.68 -4.30
CA LYS A 210 -71.06 -14.90 -2.92
C LYS A 210 -71.20 -16.34 -2.38
N GLN A 211 -70.48 -16.53 -1.25
CA GLN A 211 -70.89 -17.15 0.05
C GLN A 211 -71.35 -18.63 0.09
N HIS A 212 -71.32 -19.40 1.18
CA HIS A 212 -71.41 -19.15 2.63
C HIS A 212 -71.02 -20.45 3.40
N THR A 213 -70.33 -20.35 4.56
CA THR A 213 -70.50 -21.09 5.87
C THR A 213 -70.52 -22.65 5.94
N SER A 214 -70.26 -23.37 7.05
CA SER A 214 -70.22 -23.16 8.52
C SER A 214 -69.75 -24.43 9.27
N LYS A 215 -69.24 -24.26 10.51
CA LYS A 215 -69.39 -25.06 11.78
C LYS A 215 -68.98 -26.57 11.80
N GLY A 216 -68.46 -27.17 12.89
CA GLY A 216 -68.11 -26.73 14.26
C GLY A 216 -67.83 -27.92 15.21
N GLY A 217 -67.27 -27.62 16.40
CA GLY A 217 -67.31 -28.37 17.69
C GLY A 217 -66.58 -29.74 17.83
N THR A 218 -66.20 -30.31 19.00
CA THR A 218 -66.17 -29.90 20.43
C THR A 218 -65.40 -30.98 21.28
N LYS A 219 -64.61 -30.53 22.28
CA LYS A 219 -64.18 -31.08 23.61
C LYS A 219 -63.90 -32.58 23.92
N ARG A 220 -62.86 -32.81 24.75
CA ARG A 220 -62.79 -33.26 26.19
C ARG A 220 -61.42 -33.94 26.40
N GLY A 221 -60.60 -33.79 27.46
CA GLY A 221 -60.72 -33.43 28.90
C GLY A 221 -59.96 -34.52 29.68
N LYS A 222 -58.94 -34.27 30.52
CA LYS A 222 -58.96 -34.12 32.01
C LYS A 222 -57.50 -34.17 32.53
N ASP A 223 -57.06 -33.24 33.39
CA ASP A 223 -56.92 -33.27 34.88
C ASP A 223 -55.84 -34.28 35.38
N ALA A 224 -54.95 -34.00 36.34
CA ALA A 224 -55.16 -33.30 37.62
C ALA A 224 -53.87 -32.75 38.28
N ASP A 225 -54.15 -32.00 39.35
CA ASP A 225 -53.42 -31.07 40.23
C ASP A 225 -52.34 -31.59 41.22
N GLY A 226 -51.66 -30.62 41.84
CA GLY A 226 -51.01 -30.70 43.18
C GLY A 226 -49.78 -29.77 43.32
N GLU A 227 -49.89 -28.47 43.67
CA GLU A 227 -49.86 -27.86 45.04
C GLU A 227 -48.73 -28.37 45.97
N GLN A 228 -47.87 -27.60 46.68
CA GLN A 228 -47.91 -26.34 47.45
C GLN A 228 -46.45 -25.81 47.67
N LYS A 229 -46.12 -24.49 47.57
CA LYS A 229 -46.00 -23.42 48.62
C LYS A 229 -45.19 -23.84 49.87
N SER A 230 -44.24 -23.07 50.46
CA SER A 230 -44.21 -21.64 50.85
C SER A 230 -42.79 -21.23 51.38
N LYS A 231 -42.25 -20.02 51.12
CA LYS A 231 -42.06 -18.84 52.05
C LYS A 231 -41.02 -19.03 53.20
N ALA A 232 -40.22 -18.07 53.70
CA ALA A 232 -40.15 -16.58 53.69
C ALA A 232 -38.71 -16.09 54.08
N ALA A 233 -38.24 -14.90 53.63
CA ALA A 233 -37.92 -13.64 54.39
C ALA A 233 -36.78 -13.71 55.45
N LYS A 234 -35.88 -12.74 55.74
CA LYS A 234 -35.83 -11.24 55.69
C LYS A 234 -34.35 -10.80 56.02
N ALA A 235 -33.76 -9.81 55.34
CA ALA A 235 -33.38 -8.43 55.79
C ALA A 235 -32.00 -8.13 56.46
N LYS A 236 -31.21 -7.30 55.74
CA LYS A 236 -30.31 -6.14 56.08
C LYS A 236 -29.34 -6.13 57.30
N GLY A 237 -28.08 -5.70 57.05
CA GLY A 237 -27.23 -4.98 58.02
C GLY A 237 -25.71 -4.94 57.77
N ASP A 238 -25.26 -3.91 57.05
CA ASP A 238 -24.04 -3.05 57.04
C ASP A 238 -22.68 -3.32 57.80
N VAL A 239 -21.60 -2.80 57.19
CA VAL A 239 -20.24 -2.33 57.66
C VAL A 239 -18.98 -3.26 57.79
N SER A 240 -18.03 -2.99 56.88
CA SER A 240 -16.54 -2.89 56.89
C SER A 240 -15.54 -3.80 57.63
N ALA A 241 -14.56 -4.23 56.82
CA ALA A 241 -13.08 -4.27 56.98
C ALA A 241 -12.37 -5.38 57.81
N GLY A 242 -11.44 -6.07 57.14
CA GLY A 242 -10.24 -6.69 57.74
C GLY A 242 -9.83 -8.04 57.12
N ARG A 243 -8.67 -8.06 56.41
CA ARG A 243 -7.66 -9.13 56.17
C ARG A 243 -8.10 -10.61 56.16
N ALA A 244 -7.45 -11.55 55.46
CA ALA A 244 -6.52 -11.64 54.34
C ALA A 244 -6.37 -13.15 54.08
N ALA A 245 -6.00 -13.51 52.84
CA ALA A 245 -5.30 -14.72 52.43
C ALA A 245 -6.06 -16.07 52.38
N ALA A 246 -6.01 -16.63 51.16
CA ALA A 246 -5.93 -18.05 50.81
C ALA A 246 -7.24 -18.84 50.64
N VAL A 247 -8.03 -18.53 49.59
CA VAL A 247 -8.74 -19.56 48.81
C VAL A 247 -9.03 -19.05 47.38
N ASN A 248 -9.05 -19.96 46.40
CA ASN A 248 -9.90 -19.99 45.19
C ASN A 248 -9.26 -19.89 43.79
N SER A 249 -8.82 -21.04 43.26
CA SER A 249 -8.89 -21.33 41.82
C SER A 249 -10.33 -21.54 41.31
N ASP A 250 -11.29 -21.72 42.23
CA ASP A 250 -12.71 -21.96 41.94
C ASP A 250 -13.50 -20.64 41.66
N ASP A 251 -13.00 -19.48 42.11
CA ASP A 251 -13.64 -18.18 41.87
C ASP A 251 -13.45 -17.70 40.43
N HIS A 252 -12.29 -17.95 39.81
CA HIS A 252 -12.05 -17.54 38.42
C HIS A 252 -12.94 -18.28 37.40
N LEU A 253 -13.29 -19.55 37.66
CA LEU A 253 -14.23 -20.31 36.82
C LEU A 253 -15.67 -19.80 37.00
N ARG A 254 -16.05 -19.41 38.22
CA ARG A 254 -17.36 -18.82 38.53
C ARG A 254 -17.50 -17.42 37.95
N GLU A 255 -16.46 -16.58 38.04
CA GLU A 255 -16.43 -15.25 37.43
C GLU A 255 -16.48 -15.29 35.90
N ALA A 256 -15.78 -16.23 35.27
CA ALA A 256 -15.83 -16.42 33.82
C ALA A 256 -17.22 -16.89 33.35
N SER A 257 -17.84 -17.81 34.09
CA SER A 257 -19.21 -18.30 33.83
C SER A 257 -20.27 -17.21 34.06
N ASP A 258 -20.13 -16.40 35.11
CA ASP A 258 -21.00 -15.23 35.36
C ASP A 258 -20.87 -14.18 34.25
N LEU A 259 -19.64 -13.88 33.83
CA LEU A 259 -19.38 -12.93 32.74
C LEU A 259 -19.98 -13.40 31.41
N GLU A 260 -19.86 -14.69 31.08
CA GLU A 260 -20.47 -15.27 29.89
C GLU A 260 -22.01 -15.19 29.92
N SER A 261 -22.63 -15.51 31.07
CA SER A 261 -24.08 -15.40 31.26
C SER A 261 -24.59 -13.95 31.11
N ARG A 262 -23.82 -12.98 31.62
CA ARG A 262 -24.14 -11.56 31.47
C ARG A 262 -23.98 -11.08 30.02
N LEU A 263 -22.95 -11.54 29.30
CA LEU A 263 -22.76 -11.26 27.88
C LEU A 263 -23.87 -11.87 27.01
N GLU A 264 -24.31 -13.09 27.34
CA GLU A 264 -25.44 -13.75 26.69
C GLU A 264 -26.72 -12.93 26.85
N THR A 265 -27.04 -12.56 28.09
CA THR A 265 -28.24 -11.78 28.42
C THR A 265 -28.24 -10.44 27.69
N GLN A 266 -27.12 -9.71 27.74
CA GLN A 266 -26.96 -8.45 27.02
C GLN A 266 -27.13 -8.61 25.51
N SER A 267 -26.53 -9.64 24.91
CA SER A 267 -26.62 -9.90 23.46
C SER A 267 -28.06 -10.19 23.03
N LYS A 268 -28.77 -11.04 23.79
CA LYS A 268 -30.18 -11.37 23.55
C LYS A 268 -31.09 -10.15 23.64
N GLU A 269 -30.93 -9.33 24.68
CA GLU A 269 -31.72 -8.10 24.83
C GLU A 269 -31.44 -7.09 23.72
N LEU A 270 -30.18 -6.91 23.33
CA LEU A 270 -29.78 -5.99 22.26
C LEU A 270 -30.37 -6.43 20.91
N TRP A 271 -30.34 -7.73 20.61
CA TRP A 271 -30.94 -8.28 19.39
C TRP A 271 -32.47 -8.24 19.40
N ALA A 272 -33.11 -8.47 20.56
CA ALA A 272 -34.55 -8.30 20.70
C ALA A 272 -34.96 -6.84 20.42
N LEU A 273 -34.17 -5.87 20.88
CA LEU A 273 -34.40 -4.46 20.56
C LEU A 273 -34.23 -4.17 19.06
N LYS A 274 -33.17 -4.68 18.43
CA LYS A 274 -32.96 -4.55 16.98
C LYS A 274 -34.12 -5.15 16.18
N ASP A 275 -34.58 -6.34 16.54
CA ASP A 275 -35.68 -7.01 15.84
C ASP A 275 -37.01 -6.25 16.01
N ASN A 276 -37.24 -5.61 17.16
CA ASN A 276 -38.41 -4.75 17.37
C ASN A 276 -38.32 -3.44 16.57
N LEU A 277 -37.14 -2.80 16.52
CA LEU A 277 -36.90 -1.62 15.69
C LEU A 277 -37.18 -1.94 14.22
N LYS A 278 -36.73 -3.10 13.73
CA LYS A 278 -37.00 -3.54 12.36
C LYS A 278 -38.49 -3.72 12.07
N LYS A 279 -39.27 -4.23 13.03
CA LYS A 279 -40.71 -4.48 12.86
C LYS A 279 -41.55 -3.21 12.91
N HIS A 280 -41.14 -2.23 13.73
CA HIS A 280 -42.01 -1.13 14.12
C HIS A 280 -41.51 0.26 13.71
N VAL A 281 -40.25 0.41 13.29
CA VAL A 281 -39.63 1.72 13.02
C VAL A 281 -39.09 1.78 11.60
N THR A 282 -39.43 2.84 10.88
CA THR A 282 -38.97 3.08 9.51
C THR A 282 -37.53 3.58 9.47
N THR A 283 -36.86 3.46 8.33
CA THR A 283 -35.48 3.95 8.16
C THR A 283 -35.36 5.48 8.33
N ALA A 284 -36.40 6.24 7.97
CA ALA A 284 -36.43 7.69 8.18
C ALA A 284 -36.46 8.04 9.67
N GLU A 285 -37.37 7.40 10.43
CA GLU A 285 -37.46 7.58 11.88
C GLU A 285 -36.18 7.16 12.61
N LEU A 286 -35.47 6.15 12.13
CA LEU A 286 -34.15 5.79 12.69
C LEU A 286 -33.11 6.90 12.49
N ARG A 287 -33.13 7.61 11.36
CA ARG A 287 -32.20 8.74 11.09
C ARG A 287 -32.52 9.93 11.97
N GLU A 288 -33.79 10.32 12.02
CA GLU A 288 -34.27 11.42 12.87
C GLU A 288 -33.95 11.16 14.35
N MET A 289 -34.10 9.91 14.80
CA MET A 289 -33.76 9.52 16.17
C MET A 289 -32.26 9.64 16.46
N LEU A 290 -31.39 9.30 15.50
CA LEU A 290 -29.94 9.48 15.67
C LEU A 290 -29.57 10.97 15.68
N GLU A 291 -30.17 11.77 14.81
CA GLU A 291 -29.97 13.23 14.73
C GLU A 291 -30.40 13.92 16.02
N ALA A 292 -31.58 13.57 16.57
CA ALA A 292 -32.08 14.11 17.83
C ALA A 292 -31.14 13.83 19.02
N ASN A 293 -30.31 12.78 18.95
CA ASN A 293 -29.33 12.41 19.97
C ASN A 293 -27.88 12.79 19.59
N GLY A 294 -27.69 13.61 18.55
CA GLY A 294 -26.35 14.03 18.10
C GLY A 294 -25.46 12.86 17.69
N GLN A 295 -26.02 11.83 17.05
CA GLN A 295 -25.31 10.65 16.57
C GLN A 295 -25.29 10.61 15.03
N GLU A 296 -24.35 9.85 14.45
CA GLU A 296 -24.23 9.69 12.99
C GLU A 296 -25.48 9.03 12.38
N SER A 297 -26.16 9.71 11.45
CA SER A 297 -27.40 9.24 10.79
C SER A 297 -27.20 8.67 9.37
N THR A 298 -25.95 8.43 8.94
CA THR A 298 -25.59 7.93 7.60
C THR A 298 -25.34 6.42 7.59
N GLY A 299 -25.65 5.70 6.51
CA GLY A 299 -25.36 4.25 6.37
C GLY A 299 -26.56 3.40 5.95
N SER A 300 -26.40 2.08 6.01
CA SER A 300 -27.48 1.11 5.73
C SER A 300 -28.48 1.05 6.88
N GLU A 301 -29.69 0.51 6.62
CA GLU A 301 -30.71 0.31 7.66
C GLU A 301 -30.18 -0.52 8.84
N LEU A 302 -29.36 -1.55 8.58
CA LEU A 302 -28.64 -2.31 9.61
C LEU A 302 -27.71 -1.43 10.45
N ASP A 303 -26.92 -0.56 9.82
CA ASP A 303 -25.97 0.31 10.55
C ASP A 303 -26.72 1.35 11.41
N LEU A 304 -27.85 1.86 10.94
CA LEU A 304 -28.73 2.77 11.69
C LEU A 304 -29.34 2.04 12.89
N ARG A 305 -29.89 0.85 12.66
CA ARG A 305 -30.52 0.01 13.68
C ARG A 305 -29.55 -0.38 14.78
N ASP A 306 -28.31 -0.72 14.43
CA ASP A 306 -27.26 -1.05 15.39
C ASP A 306 -26.91 0.14 16.30
N ARG A 307 -26.80 1.35 15.73
CA ARG A 307 -26.53 2.57 16.51
C ARG A 307 -27.71 2.98 17.38
N CYS A 308 -28.94 2.92 16.85
CA CYS A 308 -30.14 3.19 17.64
C CYS A 308 -30.25 2.21 18.81
N ALA A 309 -30.04 0.91 18.58
CA ALA A 309 -30.12 -0.09 19.64
C ALA A 309 -29.05 0.14 20.74
N ASP A 310 -27.80 0.44 20.36
CA ASP A 310 -26.74 0.76 21.35
C ASP A 310 -27.09 2.02 22.15
N GLY A 311 -27.54 3.08 21.48
CA GLY A 311 -27.89 4.34 22.12
C GLY A 311 -29.12 4.27 23.02
N MET A 312 -30.15 3.55 22.58
CA MET A 312 -31.37 3.28 23.34
C MET A 312 -31.06 2.50 24.62
N MET A 313 -30.22 1.47 24.54
CA MET A 313 -29.90 0.60 25.67
C MET A 313 -28.87 1.22 26.64
N PHE A 314 -27.80 1.83 26.13
CA PHE A 314 -26.65 2.25 26.96
C PHE A 314 -26.45 3.77 27.05
N GLY A 315 -27.05 4.56 26.15
CA GLY A 315 -26.87 6.03 26.10
C GLY A 315 -26.17 6.48 24.82
N GLY A 316 -26.39 7.72 24.38
CA GLY A 316 -25.68 8.26 23.22
C GLY A 316 -24.17 8.31 23.48
N LEU A 317 -23.36 8.02 22.47
CA LEU A 317 -21.91 8.10 22.60
C LEU A 317 -21.48 9.57 22.54
N GLY A 318 -20.53 9.94 23.41
CA GLY A 318 -19.83 11.21 23.31
C GLY A 318 -18.91 11.24 22.08
N HIS A 319 -18.51 12.43 21.70
CA HIS A 319 -17.56 12.63 20.61
C HIS A 319 -16.15 12.16 21.00
N CYS A 320 -15.36 11.80 20.00
CA CYS A 320 -13.96 11.43 20.18
C CYS A 320 -13.18 12.59 20.82
N PRO A 321 -12.37 12.34 21.86
CA PRO A 321 -11.60 13.40 22.51
C PRO A 321 -10.46 13.98 21.65
N ILE A 322 -10.05 13.27 20.58
CA ILE A 322 -8.95 13.69 19.71
C ILE A 322 -9.46 14.54 18.54
N CYS A 323 -10.46 14.05 17.79
CA CYS A 323 -10.92 14.71 16.56
C CYS A 323 -12.38 15.17 16.60
N SER A 324 -13.06 15.03 17.74
CA SER A 324 -14.51 15.29 17.89
C SER A 324 -15.40 14.46 16.94
N GLY A 325 -14.87 13.41 16.31
CA GLY A 325 -15.63 12.51 15.45
C GLY A 325 -16.49 11.49 16.22
N PHE A 326 -17.35 10.76 15.50
CA PHE A 326 -18.22 9.74 16.10
C PHE A 326 -17.47 8.46 16.45
N LEU A 327 -17.82 7.86 17.59
CA LEU A 327 -17.34 6.55 18.01
C LEU A 327 -18.30 5.45 17.53
N ARG A 328 -17.75 4.33 17.07
CA ARG A 328 -18.52 3.15 16.69
C ARG A 328 -17.94 1.92 17.37
N TYR A 329 -18.81 1.05 17.87
CA TYR A 329 -18.40 -0.25 18.36
C TYR A 329 -17.99 -1.18 17.21
N SER A 330 -16.76 -1.69 17.24
CA SER A 330 -16.23 -2.64 16.27
C SER A 330 -15.13 -3.49 16.89
N GLY A 331 -15.20 -4.81 16.71
CA GLY A 331 -14.18 -5.75 17.17
C GLY A 331 -13.83 -5.67 18.66
N GLY A 332 -14.84 -5.56 19.53
CA GLY A 332 -14.68 -5.58 20.99
C GLY A 332 -14.33 -4.26 21.66
N MET A 333 -14.27 -3.16 20.91
CA MET A 333 -13.98 -1.83 21.44
C MET A 333 -14.71 -0.74 20.66
N TYR A 334 -14.80 0.46 21.22
CA TYR A 334 -15.25 1.65 20.52
C TYR A 334 -14.08 2.28 19.77
N ARG A 335 -14.24 2.51 18.47
CA ARG A 335 -13.23 3.12 17.60
C ARG A 335 -13.78 4.40 16.98
N CYS A 336 -12.93 5.41 16.86
CA CYS A 336 -13.27 6.60 16.12
C CYS A 336 -13.24 6.32 14.61
N ASN A 337 -14.24 6.83 13.88
CA ASN A 337 -14.27 6.80 12.42
C ASN A 337 -13.91 8.16 11.79
N GLY A 338 -13.52 9.14 12.61
CA GLY A 338 -13.16 10.48 12.18
C GLY A 338 -11.72 10.56 11.65
N PHE A 339 -11.33 11.78 11.27
CA PHE A 339 -10.00 12.12 10.81
C PHE A 339 -9.37 13.13 11.77
N ILE A 340 -8.10 12.95 12.13
CA ILE A 340 -7.39 13.95 12.94
C ILE A 340 -6.97 15.15 12.09
N SER A 341 -6.69 14.90 10.81
CA SER A 341 -6.53 15.91 9.77
C SER A 341 -6.85 15.30 8.41
N GLU A 342 -6.71 16.08 7.35
CA GLU A 342 -6.93 15.68 5.95
C GLU A 342 -5.99 14.55 5.49
N TRP A 343 -4.93 14.27 6.27
CA TRP A 343 -3.88 13.29 5.99
C TRP A 343 -4.02 11.97 6.75
N SER A 344 -4.71 11.94 7.89
CA SER A 344 -4.77 10.72 8.72
C SER A 344 -6.13 10.48 9.37
N ARG A 345 -6.49 9.20 9.43
CA ARG A 345 -7.59 8.72 10.26
C ARG A 345 -7.25 8.84 11.73
N CYS A 346 -8.28 9.12 12.53
CA CYS A 346 -8.15 9.06 13.97
C CYS A 346 -8.01 7.60 14.40
N SER A 347 -6.92 7.28 15.12
CA SER A 347 -6.65 5.94 15.66
C SER A 347 -7.27 5.71 17.05
N TYR A 348 -8.02 6.68 17.58
CA TYR A 348 -8.59 6.60 18.92
C TYR A 348 -9.50 5.39 19.09
N SER A 349 -9.24 4.60 20.13
CA SER A 349 -10.10 3.50 20.55
C SER A 349 -10.18 3.42 22.07
N THR A 350 -11.32 2.96 22.59
CA THR A 350 -11.59 2.84 24.02
C THR A 350 -12.55 1.68 24.31
N SER A 351 -12.37 1.02 25.46
CA SER A 351 -13.36 0.09 26.03
C SER A 351 -14.43 0.82 26.84
N GLU A 352 -14.17 2.05 27.28
CA GLU A 352 -15.04 2.84 28.15
C GLU A 352 -15.35 4.19 27.50
N PRO A 353 -16.30 4.24 26.55
CA PRO A 353 -16.67 5.50 25.91
C PRO A 353 -17.46 6.37 26.91
N LYS A 354 -17.17 7.68 26.92
CA LYS A 354 -18.05 8.66 27.57
C LYS A 354 -19.42 8.62 26.89
N ARG A 355 -20.49 8.55 27.67
CA ARG A 355 -21.87 8.56 27.15
C ARG A 355 -22.61 9.80 27.63
N ILE A 356 -23.53 10.29 26.79
CA ILE A 356 -24.40 11.42 27.09
C ILE A 356 -25.39 10.99 28.16
N GLU A 357 -25.37 11.68 29.30
CA GLU A 357 -26.31 11.45 30.40
C GLU A 357 -27.70 11.99 30.04
N GLY A 358 -28.74 11.18 30.25
CA GLY A 358 -30.13 11.57 30.01
C GLY A 358 -30.98 10.54 29.28
N LYS A 359 -32.22 10.93 28.99
CA LYS A 359 -33.16 10.09 28.22
C LYS A 359 -32.76 10.06 26.74
N TRP A 360 -32.92 8.90 26.10
CA TRP A 360 -32.73 8.79 24.66
C TRP A 360 -33.90 9.50 23.98
N LYS A 361 -33.61 10.52 23.17
CA LYS A 361 -34.62 11.31 22.51
C LYS A 361 -35.24 10.53 21.35
N ILE A 362 -36.54 10.67 21.17
CA ILE A 362 -37.28 10.20 19.99
C ILE A 362 -37.73 11.43 19.19
N PRO A 363 -38.02 11.32 17.89
CA PRO A 363 -38.49 12.45 17.09
C PRO A 363 -39.75 13.09 17.70
N GLU A 364 -39.75 14.43 17.84
CA GLU A 364 -40.80 15.17 18.57
C GLU A 364 -42.20 15.00 17.95
N GLU A 365 -42.26 14.85 16.63
CA GLU A 365 -43.48 14.69 15.82
C GLU A 365 -43.84 13.20 15.53
N THR A 366 -43.19 12.22 16.17
CA THR A 366 -43.43 10.81 15.78
C THR A 366 -44.85 10.34 16.12
N ASN A 367 -45.53 9.71 15.16
CA ASN A 367 -46.81 9.01 15.38
C ASN A 367 -46.65 7.56 15.80
N ASN A 368 -45.40 7.11 16.00
CA ASN A 368 -45.08 5.72 16.26
C ASN A 368 -45.40 5.32 17.71
N GLN A 369 -46.43 4.49 17.87
CA GLN A 369 -46.87 4.01 19.19
C GLN A 369 -45.80 3.19 19.92
N TYR A 370 -44.97 2.44 19.18
CA TYR A 370 -43.88 1.66 19.76
C TYR A 370 -42.84 2.58 20.42
N LEU A 371 -42.38 3.61 19.70
CA LEU A 371 -41.39 4.57 20.23
C LEU A 371 -41.94 5.36 21.42
N LYS A 372 -43.19 5.80 21.39
CA LYS A 372 -43.84 6.48 22.52
C LYS A 372 -43.92 5.58 23.75
N LYS A 373 -44.32 4.32 23.58
CA LYS A 373 -44.38 3.34 24.69
C LYS A 373 -42.99 3.05 25.24
N TRP A 374 -42.01 2.86 24.36
CA TRP A 374 -40.63 2.61 24.76
C TRP A 374 -40.02 3.80 25.53
N PHE A 375 -40.20 5.02 25.02
CA PHE A 375 -39.70 6.25 25.65
C PHE A 375 -40.25 6.47 27.06
N ARG A 376 -41.54 6.16 27.28
CA ARG A 376 -42.16 6.19 28.61
C ARG A 376 -41.59 5.11 29.55
N SER A 377 -41.21 3.96 29.01
CA SER A 377 -40.62 2.85 29.78
C SER A 377 -39.13 3.00 30.08
N GLN A 378 -38.50 4.09 29.63
CA GLN A 378 -37.06 4.24 29.75
C GLN A 378 -36.61 4.45 31.21
N LYS A 379 -35.66 3.62 31.66
CA LYS A 379 -35.02 3.76 32.97
C LYS A 379 -34.15 5.03 33.02
N GLY A 380 -34.12 5.68 34.20
CA GLY A 380 -33.32 6.90 34.43
C GLY A 380 -31.80 6.65 34.40
N LYS A 381 -31.34 5.54 35.01
CA LYS A 381 -29.93 5.09 34.94
C LYS A 381 -29.82 3.96 33.92
N LYS A 382 -29.02 4.18 32.87
CA LYS A 382 -28.77 3.16 31.84
C LYS A 382 -27.70 2.17 32.30
N PRO A 383 -27.80 0.88 31.92
CA PRO A 383 -26.76 -0.10 32.19
C PRO A 383 -25.46 0.27 31.47
N VAL A 384 -24.32 -0.14 32.02
CA VAL A 384 -23.02 -0.05 31.35
C VAL A 384 -22.89 -1.21 30.39
N ARG A 385 -22.40 -0.96 29.17
CA ARG A 385 -22.16 -2.01 28.19
C ARG A 385 -21.00 -2.90 28.65
N ILE A 386 -21.26 -4.19 28.80
CA ILE A 386 -20.26 -5.20 29.10
C ILE A 386 -19.55 -5.56 27.80
N LEU A 387 -18.23 -5.42 27.79
CA LEU A 387 -17.35 -5.84 26.71
C LEU A 387 -16.61 -7.10 27.15
N PRO A 388 -16.34 -8.06 26.25
CA PRO A 388 -15.47 -9.17 26.59
C PRO A 388 -14.06 -8.65 26.91
N PRO A 389 -13.32 -9.37 27.78
CA PRO A 389 -11.97 -8.96 28.16
C PRO A 389 -11.09 -8.87 26.90
N PRO A 390 -10.20 -7.85 26.81
CA PRO A 390 -9.25 -7.78 25.72
C PRO A 390 -8.41 -9.07 25.73
N SER A 391 -8.32 -9.76 24.59
CA SER A 391 -7.51 -10.97 24.47
C SER A 391 -6.08 -10.63 24.92
N SER A 392 -5.65 -11.18 26.05
CA SER A 392 -4.31 -10.95 26.59
C SER A 392 -3.29 -11.58 25.65
N ARG A 393 -2.62 -10.75 24.82
CA ARG A 393 -1.27 -11.10 24.38
C ARG A 393 -0.37 -10.89 25.59
N ASN A 394 0.17 -11.97 26.14
CA ASN A 394 1.18 -11.92 27.19
C ASN A 394 2.34 -10.98 26.75
N PRO A 395 2.70 -9.96 27.56
CA PRO A 395 3.88 -9.13 27.30
C PRO A 395 5.21 -9.84 27.63
N ALA A 396 5.16 -11.06 28.17
CA ALA A 396 6.32 -11.83 28.59
C ALA A 396 6.65 -12.94 27.56
N GLU A 397 6.99 -12.54 26.34
CA GLU A 397 7.79 -13.34 25.41
C GLU A 397 8.46 -12.44 24.36
N SER A 398 9.02 -11.32 24.82
CA SER A 398 10.05 -10.58 24.08
C SER A 398 11.41 -11.21 24.37
N GLN A 399 11.58 -12.45 23.95
CA GLN A 399 12.88 -12.99 23.58
C GLN A 399 12.85 -13.27 22.09
N ILE A 400 13.84 -12.69 21.42
CA ILE A 400 14.15 -12.85 20.01
C ILE A 400 14.13 -14.33 19.67
N THR A 401 13.05 -14.79 19.06
CA THR A 401 12.99 -16.06 18.35
C THR A 401 12.50 -15.75 16.94
N ALA A 402 13.39 -16.01 15.99
CA ALA A 402 13.15 -15.84 14.57
C ALA A 402 11.85 -16.53 14.16
N SER A 403 10.94 -15.78 13.54
CA SER A 403 9.66 -16.30 13.09
C SER A 403 9.85 -17.46 12.09
N PRO A 404 9.12 -18.58 12.27
CA PRO A 404 9.05 -19.63 11.27
C PRO A 404 8.17 -19.16 10.12
N TYR A 405 8.76 -19.10 8.93
CA TYR A 405 8.04 -18.97 7.66
C TYR A 405 6.95 -20.05 7.56
N GLN A 406 5.77 -19.62 7.09
CA GLN A 406 4.67 -20.48 6.71
C GLN A 406 5.16 -21.60 5.78
N SER A 407 4.98 -22.83 6.23
CA SER A 407 5.18 -24.04 5.45
C SER A 407 4.22 -24.06 4.26
N SER A 408 4.74 -23.73 3.08
CA SER A 408 4.32 -24.38 1.84
C SER A 408 4.53 -25.89 2.01
N ASN A 409 3.59 -26.71 1.50
CA ASN A 409 3.66 -28.17 1.42
C ASN A 409 5.08 -28.72 1.50
N SER A 410 5.38 -29.50 2.54
CA SER A 410 6.63 -30.25 2.62
C SER A 410 6.58 -31.37 1.57
N GLU A 411 6.99 -31.06 0.34
CA GLU A 411 7.45 -32.08 -0.60
C GLU A 411 8.71 -32.69 0.00
N SER A 412 8.71 -34.00 0.22
CA SER A 412 9.91 -34.72 0.65
C SER A 412 10.97 -34.59 -0.46
N LEU A 413 12.26 -34.73 -0.11
CA LEU A 413 13.35 -34.69 -1.11
C LEU A 413 13.24 -35.77 -2.20
N GLN A 414 12.34 -36.74 -2.02
CA GLN A 414 12.09 -37.83 -2.96
C GLN A 414 11.41 -37.36 -4.26
N ASP A 415 10.81 -36.17 -4.28
CA ASP A 415 10.17 -35.60 -5.46
C ASP A 415 11.07 -34.60 -6.23
N LEU A 416 12.36 -34.52 -5.87
CA LEU A 416 13.28 -33.53 -6.44
C LEU A 416 13.86 -34.00 -7.80
N LYS A 417 13.32 -33.48 -8.91
CA LYS A 417 13.79 -33.73 -10.28
C LYS A 417 14.64 -32.57 -10.81
N VAL A 418 15.94 -32.77 -11.00
CA VAL A 418 16.90 -31.69 -11.27
C VAL A 418 17.67 -31.94 -12.56
N ALA A 419 17.81 -30.92 -13.40
CA ALA A 419 18.80 -30.90 -14.47
C ALA A 419 19.96 -29.98 -14.07
N ILE A 420 21.20 -30.36 -14.41
CA ILE A 420 22.40 -29.58 -14.10
C ILE A 420 23.09 -29.20 -15.41
N CYS A 421 23.60 -27.97 -15.47
CA CYS A 421 24.24 -27.40 -16.65
C CYS A 421 25.45 -26.53 -16.24
N GLY A 422 26.51 -26.52 -17.06
CA GLY A 422 27.73 -25.73 -16.81
C GLY A 422 28.77 -26.36 -15.89
N LEU A 423 28.63 -27.64 -15.51
CA LEU A 423 29.60 -28.38 -14.70
C LEU A 423 30.41 -29.40 -15.54
N PRO A 424 31.68 -29.69 -15.19
CA PRO A 424 32.44 -30.81 -15.77
C PRO A 424 31.70 -32.15 -15.59
N LYS A 425 31.88 -33.09 -16.54
CA LYS A 425 31.19 -34.40 -16.53
C LYS A 425 31.40 -35.16 -15.21
N GLU A 426 32.62 -35.12 -14.67
CA GLU A 426 32.99 -35.75 -13.39
C GLU A 426 32.20 -35.17 -12.20
N SER A 427 31.99 -33.85 -12.18
CA SER A 427 31.19 -33.17 -11.15
C SER A 427 29.68 -33.45 -11.30
N ILE A 428 29.19 -33.60 -12.54
CA ILE A 428 27.80 -33.99 -12.81
C ILE A 428 27.53 -35.41 -12.28
N GLU A 429 28.48 -36.33 -12.40
CA GLU A 429 28.36 -37.71 -11.90
C GLU A 429 28.38 -37.78 -10.36
N GLU A 430 29.13 -36.90 -9.71
CA GLU A 430 29.11 -36.74 -8.25
C GLU A 430 27.75 -36.19 -7.77
N TRP A 431 27.25 -35.14 -8.42
CA TRP A 431 25.93 -34.58 -8.10
C TRP A 431 24.80 -35.56 -8.38
N LYS A 432 24.90 -36.36 -9.45
CA LYS A 432 23.95 -37.43 -9.75
C LYS A 432 23.90 -38.44 -8.60
N ARG A 433 25.04 -38.93 -8.10
CA ARG A 433 25.09 -39.83 -6.94
C ARG A 433 24.49 -39.20 -5.68
N LYS A 434 24.74 -37.91 -5.44
CA LYS A 434 24.18 -37.16 -4.30
C LYS A 434 22.66 -36.98 -4.40
N ILE A 435 22.13 -36.71 -5.59
CA ILE A 435 20.70 -36.56 -5.85
C ILE A 435 19.97 -37.91 -5.79
N ASP A 436 20.54 -38.96 -6.36
CA ASP A 436 19.99 -40.32 -6.30
C ASP A 436 20.00 -40.83 -4.84
N GLY A 437 21.06 -40.52 -4.07
CA GLY A 437 21.19 -40.89 -2.65
C GLY A 437 20.17 -40.25 -1.70
N ILE A 438 19.54 -39.13 -2.09
CA ILE A 438 18.46 -38.47 -1.33
C ILE A 438 17.06 -38.81 -1.87
N GLY A 439 16.97 -39.73 -2.83
CA GLY A 439 15.73 -40.16 -3.48
C GLY A 439 15.23 -39.22 -4.58
N GLY A 440 16.01 -38.21 -4.97
CA GLY A 440 15.70 -37.33 -6.10
C GLY A 440 16.04 -37.98 -7.45
N MET A 441 15.63 -37.35 -8.56
CA MET A 441 15.87 -37.85 -9.91
C MET A 441 16.71 -36.87 -10.72
N PHE A 442 17.84 -37.33 -11.23
CA PHE A 442 18.68 -36.54 -12.14
C PHE A 442 18.19 -36.61 -13.59
N HIS A 443 18.02 -35.45 -14.24
CA HIS A 443 17.72 -35.32 -15.65
C HIS A 443 18.94 -34.78 -16.42
N ALA A 444 19.44 -35.55 -17.38
CA ALA A 444 20.58 -35.15 -18.22
C ALA A 444 20.32 -33.89 -19.08
N LYS A 445 19.04 -33.59 -19.38
CA LYS A 445 18.57 -32.37 -20.08
C LYS A 445 17.23 -31.95 -19.50
N VAL A 446 16.83 -30.69 -19.67
CA VAL A 446 15.58 -30.17 -19.09
C VAL A 446 14.37 -30.83 -19.77
N LYS A 447 13.48 -31.40 -18.95
CA LYS A 447 12.19 -32.02 -19.34
C LYS A 447 11.02 -31.26 -18.72
N LYS A 448 9.80 -31.47 -19.22
CA LYS A 448 8.57 -30.78 -18.74
C LYS A 448 8.26 -31.07 -17.26
N ASP A 449 8.72 -32.20 -16.74
CA ASP A 449 8.55 -32.61 -15.34
C ASP A 449 9.77 -32.29 -14.46
N SER A 450 10.80 -31.61 -14.97
CA SER A 450 11.91 -31.12 -14.15
C SER A 450 11.44 -30.01 -13.20
N ASN A 451 11.84 -30.07 -11.92
CA ASN A 451 11.49 -29.05 -10.93
C ASN A 451 12.35 -27.78 -11.05
N CYS A 452 13.64 -27.91 -11.39
CA CYS A 452 14.55 -26.78 -11.59
C CYS A 452 15.76 -27.16 -12.46
N LEU A 453 16.42 -26.13 -13.03
CA LEU A 453 17.71 -26.22 -13.71
C LEU A 453 18.76 -25.56 -12.83
N VAL A 454 19.84 -26.27 -12.49
CA VAL A 454 20.94 -25.76 -11.66
C VAL A 454 22.11 -25.37 -12.56
N VAL A 455 22.66 -24.16 -12.35
CA VAL A 455 23.75 -23.58 -13.17
C VAL A 455 24.92 -23.19 -12.27
N SER A 456 26.14 -23.51 -12.71
CA SER A 456 27.40 -23.11 -12.04
C SER A 456 28.33 -22.35 -12.98
N GLY A 457 28.85 -21.21 -12.49
CA GLY A 457 30.15 -20.59 -12.81
C GLY A 457 30.55 -20.16 -14.23
N ALA A 458 30.11 -20.79 -15.31
CA ALA A 458 30.51 -20.44 -16.68
C ALA A 458 29.38 -20.66 -17.70
N LEU A 459 29.00 -19.58 -18.37
CA LEU A 459 27.86 -19.47 -19.28
C LEU A 459 28.16 -20.10 -20.65
N ASN A 460 28.20 -21.43 -20.74
CA ASN A 460 28.49 -22.10 -22.02
C ASN A 460 27.30 -22.86 -22.65
N ASP A 461 26.12 -22.88 -22.02
CA ASP A 461 24.97 -23.63 -22.54
C ASP A 461 23.67 -22.79 -22.55
N GLU A 462 23.64 -21.77 -23.41
CA GLU A 462 22.43 -20.94 -23.62
C GLU A 462 21.20 -21.74 -24.09
N ALA A 463 21.41 -22.89 -24.76
CA ALA A 463 20.33 -23.66 -25.36
C ALA A 463 19.37 -24.26 -24.30
N GLU A 464 19.90 -24.88 -23.25
CA GLU A 464 19.08 -25.50 -22.20
C GLU A 464 18.47 -24.45 -21.25
N MET A 465 19.16 -23.33 -20.99
CA MET A 465 18.57 -22.20 -20.28
C MET A 465 17.39 -21.59 -21.05
N ARG A 466 17.52 -21.40 -22.37
CA ARG A 466 16.43 -20.89 -23.23
C ARG A 466 15.24 -21.87 -23.29
N LYS A 467 15.50 -23.17 -23.18
CA LYS A 467 14.47 -24.22 -23.10
C LYS A 467 13.74 -24.20 -21.75
N ALA A 468 14.48 -24.09 -20.64
CA ALA A 468 13.91 -23.96 -19.29
C ALA A 468 13.00 -22.72 -19.17
N ARG A 469 13.41 -21.57 -19.74
CA ARG A 469 12.59 -20.34 -19.80
C ARG A 469 11.29 -20.55 -20.56
N ARG A 470 11.34 -21.16 -21.75
CA ARG A 470 10.12 -21.49 -22.54
C ARG A 470 9.16 -22.40 -21.77
N MET A 471 9.68 -23.27 -20.92
CA MET A 471 8.89 -24.21 -20.12
C MET A 471 8.53 -23.68 -18.72
N LYS A 472 8.90 -22.44 -18.38
CA LYS A 472 8.71 -21.79 -17.07
C LYS A 472 9.33 -22.59 -15.89
N ILE A 473 10.46 -23.26 -16.13
CA ILE A 473 11.20 -24.01 -15.11
C ILE A 473 12.21 -23.08 -14.43
N PRO A 474 12.25 -22.99 -13.09
CA PRO A 474 13.19 -22.15 -12.34
C PRO A 474 14.66 -22.49 -12.65
N ILE A 475 15.48 -21.46 -12.88
CA ILE A 475 16.94 -21.59 -13.04
C ILE A 475 17.59 -21.11 -11.75
N VAL A 476 18.37 -21.96 -11.08
CA VAL A 476 18.90 -21.72 -9.74
C VAL A 476 20.41 -21.98 -9.66
N ARG A 477 21.08 -21.41 -8.67
CA ARG A 477 22.52 -21.61 -8.40
C ARG A 477 22.78 -22.99 -7.81
N GLU A 478 24.02 -23.45 -7.96
CA GLU A 478 24.57 -24.63 -7.29
C GLU A 478 24.25 -24.70 -5.79
N ASP A 479 24.35 -23.55 -5.11
CA ASP A 479 24.09 -23.36 -3.67
C ASP A 479 22.71 -23.92 -3.24
N TYR A 480 21.73 -23.95 -4.16
CA TYR A 480 20.42 -24.51 -3.91
C TYR A 480 20.46 -26.00 -3.56
N LEU A 481 21.27 -26.79 -4.28
CA LEU A 481 21.38 -28.23 -4.05
C LEU A 481 22.11 -28.53 -2.74
N VAL A 482 23.16 -27.76 -2.44
CA VAL A 482 23.92 -27.87 -1.19
C VAL A 482 22.98 -27.65 0.00
N ASP A 483 22.25 -26.53 -0.01
CA ASP A 483 21.37 -26.14 1.09
C ASP A 483 20.13 -27.07 1.23
N CYS A 484 19.62 -27.60 0.11
CA CYS A 484 18.52 -28.58 0.15
C CYS A 484 18.97 -29.91 0.77
N ILE A 485 20.20 -30.36 0.48
CA ILE A 485 20.76 -31.59 1.04
C ILE A 485 21.05 -31.42 2.54
N GLU A 486 21.68 -30.32 2.93
CA GLU A 486 22.02 -30.05 4.34
C GLU A 486 20.78 -29.96 5.22
N ARG A 487 19.71 -29.31 4.73
CA ARG A 487 18.47 -29.08 5.49
C ARG A 487 17.43 -30.20 5.33
N LYS A 488 17.76 -31.27 4.59
CA LYS A 488 16.90 -32.44 4.32
C LYS A 488 15.48 -32.08 3.84
N ARG A 489 15.31 -30.96 3.12
CA ARG A 489 14.00 -30.51 2.59
C ARG A 489 14.18 -29.66 1.33
N LYS A 490 13.17 -29.63 0.47
CA LYS A 490 13.13 -28.73 -0.69
C LYS A 490 12.99 -27.27 -0.21
N LEU A 491 13.86 -26.39 -0.69
CA LEU A 491 13.83 -24.96 -0.35
C LEU A 491 13.07 -24.15 -1.41
N PRO A 492 12.51 -22.97 -1.07
CA PRO A 492 11.94 -22.08 -2.08
C PRO A 492 13.01 -21.61 -3.07
N PHE A 493 12.69 -21.68 -4.37
CA PHE A 493 13.64 -21.29 -5.42
C PHE A 493 13.98 -19.79 -5.42
N ASP A 494 13.12 -18.94 -4.86
CA ASP A 494 13.22 -17.47 -4.96
C ASP A 494 14.56 -16.91 -4.45
N MET A 495 15.14 -17.52 -3.42
CA MET A 495 16.44 -17.08 -2.86
C MET A 495 17.65 -17.55 -3.68
N TYR A 496 17.46 -18.52 -4.57
CA TYR A 496 18.54 -19.20 -5.29
C TYR A 496 18.45 -19.00 -6.80
N LYS A 497 17.42 -18.31 -7.30
CA LYS A 497 17.26 -18.01 -8.72
C LYS A 497 18.48 -17.27 -9.25
N VAL A 498 19.04 -17.77 -10.35
CA VAL A 498 20.05 -17.05 -11.13
C VAL A 498 19.28 -16.06 -11.99
N GLU A 499 19.03 -14.87 -11.46
CA GLU A 499 18.67 -13.72 -12.28
C GLU A 499 19.92 -13.27 -13.03
N MET A 500 20.12 -13.82 -14.21
CA MET A 500 21.00 -13.16 -15.17
C MET A 500 20.32 -11.89 -15.64
N ILE A 501 20.99 -10.77 -15.35
CA ILE A 501 20.94 -9.48 -16.04
C ILE A 501 20.54 -9.73 -17.51
N GLY A 502 19.30 -9.40 -17.88
CA GLY A 502 18.78 -9.75 -19.19
C GLY A 502 17.28 -10.06 -19.26
N GLU A 503 16.51 -9.96 -18.17
CA GLU A 503 15.24 -9.26 -18.35
C GLU A 503 15.63 -7.79 -18.51
N ALA A 504 15.72 -7.36 -19.76
CA ALA A 504 15.49 -5.96 -20.03
C ALA A 504 14.18 -5.62 -19.33
N SER A 505 14.26 -4.95 -18.17
CA SER A 505 13.53 -3.70 -18.01
C SER A 505 13.58 -3.09 -19.40
N SER A 506 12.46 -3.16 -20.14
CA SER A 506 12.35 -2.40 -21.37
C SER A 506 12.92 -1.03 -21.03
N MET A 507 13.90 -0.56 -21.80
CA MET A 507 14.40 0.78 -21.62
C MET A 507 13.17 1.67 -21.78
N VAL A 508 12.59 2.13 -20.66
CA VAL A 508 11.42 3.00 -20.64
C VAL A 508 11.92 4.32 -21.18
N THR A 509 11.89 4.42 -22.50
CA THR A 509 12.24 5.63 -23.23
C THR A 509 11.01 6.50 -23.16
N ILE A 510 11.03 7.45 -22.23
CA ILE A 510 9.99 8.46 -22.10
C ILE A 510 10.11 9.39 -23.32
N LYS A 511 9.36 9.09 -24.38
CA LYS A 511 9.15 10.00 -25.50
C LYS A 511 8.16 11.07 -25.07
N VAL A 512 8.65 12.30 -24.97
CA VAL A 512 7.85 13.50 -24.70
C VAL A 512 7.42 14.11 -26.05
N LYS A 513 6.11 14.34 -26.22
CA LYS A 513 5.52 15.10 -27.33
C LYS A 513 4.58 16.16 -26.73
N GLY A 514 4.83 17.44 -26.96
CA GLY A 514 4.11 18.54 -26.27
C GLY A 514 4.81 18.92 -24.95
N HIS A 515 4.06 19.40 -23.94
CA HIS A 515 4.51 19.76 -22.58
C HIS A 515 4.57 18.57 -21.60
N SER A 516 4.14 17.38 -22.02
CA SER A 516 4.05 16.19 -21.15
C SER A 516 4.25 14.87 -21.90
N ALA A 517 4.67 13.83 -21.18
CA ALA A 517 4.84 12.49 -21.72
C ALA A 517 3.54 11.67 -21.64
N VAL A 518 3.21 10.99 -22.74
CA VAL A 518 2.19 9.94 -22.76
C VAL A 518 2.73 8.72 -22.02
N HIS A 519 1.96 8.17 -21.09
CA HIS A 519 2.38 7.02 -20.29
C HIS A 519 2.47 5.74 -21.15
N GLU A 520 3.58 4.99 -21.06
CA GLU A 520 3.87 3.78 -21.88
C GLU A 520 2.74 2.75 -21.87
N ALA A 521 2.19 2.45 -20.70
CA ALA A 521 1.10 1.48 -20.53
C ALA A 521 -0.22 1.85 -21.26
N SER A 522 -0.33 3.04 -21.86
CA SER A 522 -1.42 3.38 -22.79
C SER A 522 -1.26 2.72 -24.16
N GLY A 523 -0.04 2.38 -24.56
CA GLY A 523 0.29 1.92 -25.92
C GLY A 523 0.25 3.01 -27.00
N LEU A 524 -0.07 4.27 -26.63
CA LEU A 524 -0.26 5.39 -27.57
C LEU A 524 0.91 6.37 -27.61
N GLN A 525 2.04 6.02 -26.98
CA GLN A 525 3.19 6.92 -26.83
C GLN A 525 3.79 7.38 -28.18
N ASP A 526 3.71 6.54 -29.21
CA ASP A 526 4.21 6.85 -30.55
C ASP A 526 3.20 7.58 -31.45
N TYR A 527 1.91 7.60 -31.07
CA TYR A 527 0.80 8.02 -31.94
C TYR A 527 -0.01 9.21 -31.38
N GLY A 528 0.10 9.52 -30.10
CA GLY A 528 -0.61 10.65 -29.48
C GLY A 528 0.28 11.54 -28.63
N HIS A 529 -0.29 12.69 -28.28
CA HIS A 529 0.27 13.68 -27.35
C HIS A 529 -0.75 14.00 -26.25
N ILE A 530 -0.30 14.61 -25.16
CA ILE A 530 -1.22 15.02 -24.08
C ILE A 530 -2.03 16.23 -24.53
N LEU A 531 -3.34 16.21 -24.27
CA LEU A 531 -4.22 17.33 -24.61
C LEU A 531 -3.87 18.59 -23.79
N GLU A 532 -3.71 19.70 -24.50
CA GLU A 532 -3.41 21.02 -23.94
C GLU A 532 -4.45 22.06 -24.42
N GLU A 533 -5.06 22.78 -23.50
CA GLU A 533 -6.04 23.84 -23.81
C GLU A 533 -5.70 25.11 -23.03
N GLY A 534 -5.12 26.11 -23.70
CA GLY A 534 -4.69 27.35 -23.05
C GLY A 534 -3.57 27.14 -22.04
N LYS A 535 -3.89 27.24 -20.73
CA LYS A 535 -2.96 26.96 -19.62
C LYS A 535 -3.16 25.56 -19.01
N SER A 536 -4.16 24.82 -19.48
CA SER A 536 -4.60 23.55 -18.92
C SER A 536 -3.87 22.41 -19.60
N ILE A 537 -3.05 21.69 -18.84
CA ILE A 537 -2.40 20.45 -19.28
C ILE A 537 -3.14 19.29 -18.63
N TYR A 538 -3.89 18.50 -19.41
CA TYR A 538 -4.74 17.43 -18.89
C TYR A 538 -3.96 16.15 -18.57
N ASN A 539 -3.05 16.27 -17.61
CA ASN A 539 -2.19 15.21 -17.10
C ASN A 539 -1.99 15.40 -15.59
N THR A 540 -2.23 14.36 -14.81
CA THR A 540 -2.02 14.41 -13.37
C THR A 540 -1.67 13.05 -12.80
N THR A 541 -0.75 13.05 -11.84
CA THR A 541 -0.43 11.90 -11.02
C THR A 541 -0.86 12.20 -9.60
N LEU A 542 -1.74 11.36 -9.06
CA LEU A 542 -2.25 11.47 -7.71
C LEU A 542 -1.59 10.42 -6.82
N ASN A 543 -1.28 10.78 -5.58
CA ASN A 543 -0.72 9.88 -4.58
C ASN A 543 -1.53 9.92 -3.28
N MET A 544 -1.53 8.80 -2.56
CA MET A 544 -2.18 8.67 -1.26
C MET A 544 -1.43 7.66 -0.41
N SER A 545 -0.85 8.15 0.70
CA SER A 545 -0.23 7.30 1.72
C SER A 545 -0.98 7.44 3.04
N ASP A 546 -1.45 6.32 3.57
CA ASP A 546 -2.04 6.22 4.90
C ASP A 546 -1.43 5.05 5.67
N LEU A 547 -0.43 5.37 6.50
CA LEU A 547 0.31 4.44 7.34
C LEU A 547 -0.58 3.71 8.36
N SER A 548 -1.71 4.30 8.76
CA SER A 548 -2.62 3.69 9.72
C SER A 548 -3.35 2.47 9.14
N THR A 549 -3.62 2.50 7.84
CA THR A 549 -4.29 1.43 7.11
C THR A 549 -3.37 0.63 6.20
N GLY A 550 -2.10 1.07 6.06
CA GLY A 550 -1.10 0.44 5.19
C GLY A 550 -1.31 0.72 3.71
N ILE A 551 -2.16 1.69 3.37
CA ILE A 551 -2.46 2.07 1.99
C ILE A 551 -1.34 2.97 1.48
N ASN A 552 -0.79 2.64 0.31
CA ASN A 552 0.21 3.42 -0.40
C ASN A 552 -0.07 3.32 -1.90
N SER A 553 -0.95 4.18 -2.39
CA SER A 553 -1.53 4.06 -3.73
C SER A 553 -1.24 5.26 -4.62
N TYR A 554 -1.06 5.00 -5.90
CA TYR A 554 -1.00 6.03 -6.94
C TYR A 554 -2.17 5.92 -7.92
N TYR A 555 -2.47 7.03 -8.58
CA TYR A 555 -3.49 7.13 -9.62
C TYR A 555 -3.05 8.14 -10.70
N ILE A 556 -2.75 7.67 -11.89
CA ILE A 556 -2.38 8.48 -13.05
C ILE A 556 -3.61 8.66 -13.93
N LEU A 557 -3.86 9.90 -14.35
CA LEU A 557 -4.97 10.28 -15.21
C LEU A 557 -4.45 11.20 -16.33
N GLN A 558 -4.71 10.84 -17.58
CA GLN A 558 -4.24 11.57 -18.76
C GLN A 558 -5.34 11.65 -19.82
N ILE A 559 -5.38 12.76 -20.57
CA ILE A 559 -6.08 12.83 -21.86
C ILE A 559 -5.01 12.80 -22.96
N ILE A 560 -5.13 11.83 -23.86
CA ILE A 560 -4.23 11.62 -24.99
C ILE A 560 -5.00 11.94 -26.28
N GLU A 561 -4.56 12.93 -27.03
CA GLU A 561 -5.09 13.28 -28.36
C GLU A 561 -4.18 12.66 -29.43
N GLU A 562 -4.76 12.01 -30.44
CA GLU A 562 -3.98 11.40 -31.52
C GLU A 562 -3.32 12.46 -32.43
N ASP A 563 -2.07 12.25 -32.85
CA ASP A 563 -1.32 13.24 -33.64
C ASP A 563 -1.89 13.45 -35.06
N LYS A 564 -2.51 12.40 -35.62
CA LYS A 564 -3.02 12.38 -37.00
C LYS A 564 -4.56 12.35 -37.06
N GLY A 565 -5.21 12.21 -35.91
CA GLY A 565 -6.66 12.08 -35.77
C GLY A 565 -7.24 13.21 -34.91
N SER A 566 -8.54 13.16 -34.69
CA SER A 566 -9.26 14.01 -33.72
C SER A 566 -9.72 13.22 -32.49
N ASP A 567 -9.33 11.95 -32.41
CA ASP A 567 -9.78 11.05 -31.36
C ASP A 567 -9.02 11.33 -30.07
N CYS A 568 -9.78 11.42 -28.97
CA CYS A 568 -9.25 11.65 -27.64
C CYS A 568 -9.45 10.40 -26.78
N TYR A 569 -8.44 10.08 -25.99
CA TYR A 569 -8.46 8.93 -25.09
C TYR A 569 -8.25 9.38 -23.65
N VAL A 570 -9.13 8.96 -22.76
CA VAL A 570 -8.94 9.12 -21.32
C VAL A 570 -8.22 7.88 -20.79
N PHE A 571 -6.95 8.06 -20.45
CA PHE A 571 -6.10 7.02 -19.89
C PHE A 571 -6.05 7.09 -18.37
N ARG A 572 -6.14 5.92 -17.74
CA ARG A 572 -6.08 5.72 -16.29
C ARG A 572 -5.12 4.59 -15.97
N LYS A 573 -4.26 4.80 -14.98
CA LYS A 573 -3.46 3.74 -14.35
C LYS A 573 -3.51 3.91 -12.85
N TRP A 574 -3.74 2.84 -12.10
CA TRP A 574 -3.76 2.89 -10.64
C TRP A 574 -3.12 1.64 -10.06
N GLY A 575 -2.54 1.76 -8.88
CA GLY A 575 -1.88 0.64 -8.23
C GLY A 575 -1.30 0.98 -6.87
N ARG A 576 -0.65 0.00 -6.25
CA ARG A 576 0.18 0.21 -5.05
C ARG A 576 1.57 0.65 -5.50
N VAL A 577 2.10 1.70 -4.87
CA VAL A 577 3.44 2.21 -5.20
C VAL A 577 4.49 1.13 -4.93
N GLY A 578 5.33 0.82 -5.93
CA GLY A 578 6.37 -0.20 -5.89
C GLY A 578 5.90 -1.63 -6.15
N ASN A 579 4.66 -1.85 -6.62
CA ASN A 579 4.12 -3.19 -6.81
C ASN A 579 3.18 -3.30 -8.02
N ASP A 580 3.74 -3.79 -9.12
CA ASP A 580 3.01 -4.00 -10.39
C ASP A 580 1.92 -5.09 -10.33
N LYS A 581 1.86 -5.90 -9.26
CA LYS A 581 0.82 -6.95 -9.13
C LYS A 581 -0.53 -6.40 -8.68
N ILE A 582 -0.54 -5.22 -8.06
CA ILE A 582 -1.75 -4.61 -7.50
C ILE A 582 -2.07 -3.35 -8.29
N GLY A 583 -3.13 -3.39 -9.08
CA GLY A 583 -3.51 -2.25 -9.90
C GLY A 583 -4.25 -2.63 -11.17
N GLY A 584 -4.33 -1.66 -12.08
CA GLY A 584 -4.89 -1.84 -13.40
C GLY A 584 -4.72 -0.61 -14.27
N THR A 585 -4.96 -0.79 -15.56
CA THR A 585 -5.04 0.29 -16.54
C THR A 585 -6.42 0.30 -17.19
N LYS A 586 -6.85 1.47 -17.66
CA LYS A 586 -8.04 1.62 -18.48
C LYS A 586 -7.84 2.75 -19.48
N LEU A 587 -8.17 2.48 -20.74
CA LEU A 587 -8.15 3.43 -21.84
C LEU A 587 -9.58 3.49 -22.38
N ASP A 588 -10.18 4.68 -22.42
CA ASP A 588 -11.50 4.90 -22.99
C ASP A 588 -11.41 5.95 -24.10
N GLU A 589 -11.94 5.63 -25.27
CA GLU A 589 -12.04 6.54 -26.41
C GLU A 589 -13.31 7.39 -26.29
N LEU A 590 -13.17 8.72 -26.35
CA LEU A 590 -14.24 9.68 -26.16
C LEU A 590 -14.03 10.91 -27.07
N PRO A 591 -15.10 11.59 -27.49
CA PRO A 591 -14.98 12.91 -28.09
C PRO A 591 -14.27 13.90 -27.14
N LYS A 592 -13.56 14.88 -27.69
CA LYS A 592 -12.75 15.84 -26.91
C LYS A 592 -13.50 16.51 -25.76
N SER A 593 -14.73 17.00 -25.99
CA SER A 593 -15.57 17.63 -24.96
C SER A 593 -15.90 16.66 -23.82
N ASP A 594 -16.23 15.42 -24.17
CA ASP A 594 -16.65 14.39 -23.23
C ASP A 594 -15.46 13.85 -22.45
N ALA A 595 -14.29 13.76 -23.10
CA ALA A 595 -13.01 13.42 -22.47
C ALA A 595 -12.64 14.43 -21.38
N ILE A 596 -12.76 15.73 -21.66
CA ILE A 596 -12.51 16.79 -20.67
C ILE A 596 -13.51 16.69 -19.50
N CYS A 597 -14.80 16.50 -19.79
CA CYS A 597 -15.82 16.35 -18.77
C CYS A 597 -15.56 15.12 -17.86
N GLU A 598 -15.25 13.98 -18.47
CA GLU A 598 -14.95 12.74 -17.77
C GLU A 598 -13.65 12.85 -16.96
N PHE A 599 -12.62 13.51 -17.48
CA PHE A 599 -11.38 13.81 -16.76
C PHE A 599 -11.66 14.65 -15.51
N LYS A 600 -12.38 15.77 -15.64
CA LYS A 600 -12.73 16.65 -14.50
C LYS A 600 -13.59 15.91 -13.47
N ARG A 601 -14.54 15.09 -13.93
CA ARG A 601 -15.38 14.25 -13.07
C ARG A 601 -14.55 13.23 -12.28
N LEU A 602 -13.65 12.51 -12.96
CA LEU A 602 -12.75 11.53 -12.34
C LEU A 602 -11.78 12.19 -11.36
N PHE A 603 -11.22 13.34 -11.72
CA PHE A 603 -10.36 14.12 -10.84
C PHE A 603 -11.12 14.51 -9.57
N PHE A 604 -12.31 15.10 -9.69
CA PHE A 604 -13.16 15.47 -8.55
C PHE A 604 -13.55 14.26 -7.70
N GLU A 605 -13.86 13.11 -8.33
CA GLU A 605 -14.15 11.87 -7.62
C GLU A 605 -12.95 11.42 -6.75
N LYS A 606 -11.72 11.51 -7.27
CA LYS A 606 -10.51 11.03 -6.58
C LYS A 606 -9.92 12.03 -5.59
N THR A 607 -9.95 13.33 -5.87
CA THR A 607 -9.33 14.36 -5.03
C THR A 607 -10.33 15.10 -4.15
N GLY A 608 -11.61 15.14 -4.55
CA GLY A 608 -12.64 15.98 -3.91
C GLY A 608 -12.53 17.47 -4.24
N ASN A 609 -11.65 17.84 -5.18
CA ASN A 609 -11.44 19.23 -5.61
C ASN A 609 -11.76 19.38 -7.10
N PRO A 610 -12.29 20.54 -7.53
CA PRO A 610 -12.44 20.84 -8.95
C PRO A 610 -11.07 20.96 -9.61
N TRP A 611 -11.00 20.71 -10.92
CA TRP A 611 -9.76 20.78 -11.68
C TRP A 611 -9.17 22.21 -11.70
N GLU A 612 -10.03 23.22 -11.73
CA GLU A 612 -9.65 24.63 -11.76
C GLU A 612 -8.88 25.03 -10.49
N ALA A 613 -9.17 24.41 -9.34
CA ALA A 613 -8.41 24.64 -8.10
C ALA A 613 -6.97 24.07 -8.17
N TRP A 614 -6.77 23.01 -8.95
CA TRP A 614 -5.44 22.49 -9.23
C TRP A 614 -4.64 23.45 -10.12
N GLU A 615 -5.27 24.01 -11.16
CA GLU A 615 -4.66 24.97 -12.07
C GLU A 615 -4.25 26.27 -11.36
N GLN A 616 -5.10 26.73 -10.43
CA GLN A 616 -4.83 27.91 -9.62
C GLN A 616 -3.89 27.64 -8.43
N LYS A 617 -3.44 26.39 -8.24
CA LYS A 617 -2.62 25.94 -7.10
C LYS A 617 -3.25 26.21 -5.73
N THR A 618 -4.59 26.27 -5.67
CA THR A 618 -5.40 26.50 -4.45
C THR A 618 -5.96 25.21 -3.85
N ILE A 619 -5.50 24.05 -4.33
CA ILE A 619 -6.01 22.74 -3.92
C ILE A 619 -5.78 22.45 -2.44
N GLN A 620 -6.81 21.90 -1.79
CA GLN A 620 -6.74 21.45 -0.41
C GLN A 620 -6.88 19.93 -0.33
N LYS A 621 -6.07 19.29 0.49
CA LYS A 621 -6.17 17.85 0.72
C LYS A 621 -7.54 17.54 1.33
N GLN A 622 -8.22 16.51 0.82
CA GLN A 622 -9.47 16.03 1.42
C GLN A 622 -9.24 14.72 2.20
N PRO A 623 -9.89 14.52 3.36
CA PRO A 623 -9.74 13.31 4.16
C PRO A 623 -10.06 12.03 3.35
N GLY A 624 -9.15 11.05 3.40
CA GLY A 624 -9.31 9.75 2.72
C GLY A 624 -9.31 9.80 1.19
N ARG A 625 -8.93 10.92 0.58
CA ARG A 625 -8.83 11.11 -0.87
C ARG A 625 -7.38 11.29 -1.34
N PHE A 626 -7.15 11.16 -2.64
CA PHE A 626 -5.83 11.35 -3.23
C PHE A 626 -5.41 12.83 -3.25
N PHE A 627 -4.10 13.06 -3.31
CA PHE A 627 -3.51 14.39 -3.51
C PHE A 627 -2.76 14.43 -4.85
N PRO A 628 -2.98 15.44 -5.71
CA PRO A 628 -2.22 15.58 -6.94
C PRO A 628 -0.79 16.05 -6.67
N LEU A 629 0.15 15.39 -7.35
CA LEU A 629 1.56 15.74 -7.33
C LEU A 629 1.89 16.66 -8.49
N ASP A 630 2.61 17.74 -8.18
CA ASP A 630 3.09 18.66 -9.20
C ASP A 630 4.35 18.08 -9.85
N ILE A 631 4.16 17.51 -11.03
CA ILE A 631 5.18 16.85 -11.82
C ILE A 631 5.47 17.72 -13.04
N ASP A 632 6.67 18.27 -13.12
CA ASP A 632 7.13 19.06 -14.25
C ASP A 632 7.74 18.12 -15.31
N TYR A 633 6.96 17.76 -16.32
CA TYR A 633 7.41 16.92 -17.43
C TYR A 633 8.38 17.61 -18.39
N GLY A 634 8.84 18.82 -18.05
CA GLY A 634 10.08 19.38 -18.53
C GLY A 634 10.08 19.73 -19.99
N VAL A 635 9.37 20.80 -20.36
CA VAL A 635 9.36 21.23 -21.76
C VAL A 635 9.89 22.64 -21.87
N ASN A 636 11.09 22.73 -22.43
CA ASN A 636 11.61 23.95 -23.01
C ASN A 636 11.47 23.85 -24.54
N LYS A 637 11.11 24.99 -25.14
CA LYS A 637 10.81 25.21 -26.56
C LYS A 637 11.67 24.39 -27.52
N GLN A 638 11.00 23.87 -28.56
CA GLN A 638 11.57 23.28 -29.79
C GLN A 638 12.99 23.79 -30.07
N VAL A 639 13.99 22.97 -29.76
CA VAL A 639 15.35 23.15 -30.28
C VAL A 639 15.44 22.32 -31.55
N SER A 640 15.89 22.96 -32.62
CA SER A 640 16.08 22.37 -33.95
C SER A 640 16.96 21.12 -33.88
N LYS A 641 16.45 19.98 -34.38
CA LYS A 641 17.23 18.75 -34.59
C LYS A 641 18.51 19.07 -35.36
N LYS A 642 19.67 18.86 -34.73
CA LYS A 642 20.96 18.81 -35.41
C LYS A 642 21.58 17.46 -35.09
N ASN A 643 21.45 16.52 -36.03
CA ASN A 643 22.26 15.30 -36.03
C ASN A 643 23.74 15.70 -36.00
N LYS A 644 24.44 15.43 -34.89
CA LYS A 644 25.89 15.55 -34.82
C LYS A 644 26.51 14.32 -34.18
N ASN A 645 27.58 13.86 -34.81
CA ASN A 645 28.41 12.77 -34.33
C ASN A 645 29.22 13.25 -33.12
N ASN A 646 29.17 12.51 -32.00
CA ASN A 646 29.96 12.75 -30.77
C ASN A 646 31.49 12.57 -30.95
N ALA A 647 31.99 12.46 -32.18
CA ALA A 647 33.39 12.19 -32.50
C ALA A 647 34.26 13.46 -32.61
N ASP A 648 33.66 14.66 -32.69
CA ASP A 648 34.37 15.93 -32.97
C ASP A 648 34.34 16.95 -31.80
N SER A 649 34.30 16.48 -30.54
CA SER A 649 34.36 17.39 -29.38
C SER A 649 35.71 18.10 -29.30
N LYS A 650 35.70 19.40 -28.99
CA LYS A 650 36.91 20.23 -28.84
C LYS A 650 37.52 20.17 -27.43
N LEU A 651 36.90 19.42 -26.52
CA LEU A 651 37.32 19.36 -25.13
C LEU A 651 38.49 18.38 -24.94
N PRO A 652 39.38 18.61 -23.95
CA PRO A 652 40.42 17.64 -23.61
C PRO A 652 39.84 16.26 -23.24
N PRO A 653 40.53 15.14 -23.56
CA PRO A 653 40.03 13.79 -23.26
C PRO A 653 39.62 13.55 -21.79
N PRO A 654 40.37 14.01 -20.76
CA PRO A 654 39.96 13.87 -19.37
C PRO A 654 38.63 14.59 -19.05
N LEU A 655 38.38 15.72 -19.73
CA LEU A 655 37.15 16.49 -19.56
C LEU A 655 35.97 15.81 -20.27
N ILE A 656 36.19 15.19 -21.43
CA ILE A 656 35.17 14.38 -22.12
C ILE A 656 34.71 13.22 -21.23
N GLU A 657 35.64 12.53 -20.57
CA GLU A 657 35.30 11.47 -19.61
C GLU A 657 34.51 11.99 -18.41
N LEU A 658 34.93 13.12 -17.82
CA LEU A 658 34.21 13.76 -16.73
C LEU A 658 32.78 14.13 -17.14
N MET A 659 32.60 14.71 -18.32
CA MET A 659 31.27 15.08 -18.83
C MET A 659 30.38 13.86 -19.07
N LYS A 660 30.92 12.77 -19.63
CA LYS A 660 30.20 11.50 -19.78
C LYS A 660 29.77 10.92 -18.43
N MET A 661 30.60 11.08 -17.39
CA MET A 661 30.28 10.64 -16.04
C MET A 661 29.19 11.50 -15.39
N LEU A 662 29.30 12.84 -15.48
CA LEU A 662 28.37 13.78 -14.86
C LEU A 662 26.96 13.75 -15.48
N PHE A 663 26.86 13.49 -16.78
CA PHE A 663 25.62 13.45 -17.54
C PHE A 663 25.12 12.01 -17.80
N ASN A 664 25.64 11.01 -17.07
CA ASN A 664 25.19 9.63 -17.17
C ASN A 664 23.81 9.44 -16.52
N VAL A 665 22.80 9.23 -17.34
CA VAL A 665 21.41 9.07 -16.95
C VAL A 665 21.20 7.86 -16.02
N GLU A 666 21.87 6.73 -16.29
CA GLU A 666 21.79 5.51 -15.48
C GLU A 666 22.29 5.73 -14.05
N THR A 667 23.27 6.60 -13.85
CA THR A 667 23.78 6.91 -12.50
C THR A 667 22.75 7.65 -11.65
N TYR A 668 22.03 8.62 -12.23
CA TYR A 668 20.91 9.27 -11.55
C TYR A 668 19.79 8.28 -11.24
N ARG A 669 19.53 7.34 -12.16
CA ARG A 669 18.54 6.28 -11.96
C ARG A 669 18.92 5.37 -10.78
N ALA A 670 20.16 4.91 -10.72
CA ALA A 670 20.65 4.09 -9.62
C ALA A 670 20.55 4.81 -8.27
N ALA A 671 20.92 6.09 -8.21
CA ALA A 671 20.81 6.91 -7.00
C ALA A 671 19.35 7.06 -6.51
N MET A 672 18.39 7.20 -7.44
CA MET A 672 16.96 7.27 -7.08
C MET A 672 16.43 5.95 -6.52
N MET A 673 16.87 4.81 -7.08
CA MET A 673 16.49 3.50 -6.55
C MET A 673 17.06 3.26 -5.16
N GLU A 674 18.28 3.74 -4.86
CA GLU A 674 18.88 3.70 -3.52
C GLU A 674 17.99 4.43 -2.49
N PHE A 675 17.32 5.50 -2.90
CA PHE A 675 16.38 6.25 -2.08
C PHE A 675 14.97 5.64 -2.00
N GLU A 676 14.77 4.41 -2.48
CA GLU A 676 13.47 3.73 -2.45
C GLU A 676 12.40 4.46 -3.28
N ILE A 677 12.81 5.13 -4.36
CA ILE A 677 11.94 5.83 -5.31
C ILE A 677 11.91 5.06 -6.62
N ASN A 678 10.74 4.51 -6.97
CA ASN A 678 10.58 3.75 -8.20
C ASN A 678 10.29 4.66 -9.40
N MET A 679 11.20 4.68 -10.37
CA MET A 679 11.07 5.50 -11.58
C MET A 679 10.16 4.89 -12.67
N SER A 680 9.78 3.61 -12.60
CA SER A 680 8.90 3.01 -13.61
C SER A 680 7.44 3.43 -13.43
N GLU A 681 7.02 3.61 -12.18
CA GLU A 681 5.68 4.10 -11.81
C GLU A 681 5.64 5.62 -11.71
N MET A 682 6.79 6.22 -11.46
CA MET A 682 7.01 7.66 -11.45
C MET A 682 8.11 8.00 -12.47
N PRO A 683 7.80 7.91 -13.79
CA PRO A 683 8.72 8.40 -14.81
C PRO A 683 9.03 9.84 -14.45
N LEU A 684 10.32 10.17 -14.30
CA LEU A 684 10.82 11.46 -13.81
C LEU A 684 10.51 12.62 -14.77
N GLY A 685 9.21 12.87 -15.03
CA GLY A 685 8.73 14.23 -14.90
C GLY A 685 9.13 14.69 -13.49
N LYS A 686 9.80 15.82 -13.45
CA LYS A 686 10.54 16.37 -12.33
C LYS A 686 9.61 16.52 -11.13
N LEU A 687 9.93 15.89 -10.01
CA LEU A 687 9.23 16.17 -8.76
C LEU A 687 9.46 17.66 -8.46
N SER A 688 8.40 18.48 -8.50
CA SER A 688 8.59 19.92 -8.50
C SER A 688 9.30 20.41 -7.24
N LYS A 689 10.00 21.55 -7.36
CA LYS A 689 10.55 22.27 -6.20
C LYS A 689 9.52 22.46 -5.09
N SER A 690 8.25 22.69 -5.43
CA SER A 690 7.13 22.82 -4.48
C SER A 690 6.87 21.53 -3.69
N ASN A 691 6.91 20.36 -4.32
CA ASN A 691 6.71 19.10 -3.60
C ASN A 691 7.87 18.80 -2.65
N ILE A 692 9.12 19.06 -3.08
CA ILE A 692 10.31 18.93 -2.22
C ILE A 692 10.20 19.89 -1.01
N GLN A 693 9.72 21.12 -1.26
CA GLN A 693 9.51 22.13 -0.23
C GLN A 693 8.53 21.66 0.85
N LYS A 694 7.36 21.16 0.43
CA LYS A 694 6.35 20.59 1.32
C LYS A 694 6.84 19.34 2.04
N GLY A 695 7.74 18.58 1.42
CA GLY A 695 8.47 17.47 2.05
C GLY A 695 9.35 17.94 3.22
N PHE A 696 10.13 19.00 3.02
CA PHE A 696 10.95 19.59 4.09
C PHE A 696 10.10 20.14 5.24
N GLU A 697 8.99 20.81 4.95
CA GLU A 697 8.05 21.28 5.97
C GLU A 697 7.50 20.14 6.83
N ALA A 698 7.14 19.01 6.21
CA ALA A 698 6.66 17.82 6.92
C ALA A 698 7.75 17.22 7.82
N LEU A 699 9.02 17.19 7.36
CA LEU A 699 10.14 16.77 8.20
C LEU A 699 10.39 17.75 9.35
N THR A 700 10.30 19.06 9.12
CA THR A 700 10.44 20.07 10.18
C THR A 700 9.36 19.91 11.25
N GLU A 701 8.13 19.57 10.86
CA GLU A 701 7.06 19.23 11.80
C GLU A 701 7.40 17.96 12.62
N ILE A 702 7.87 16.89 11.97
CA ILE A 702 8.34 15.66 12.65
C ILE A 702 9.45 15.98 13.66
N GLN A 703 10.42 16.81 13.27
CA GLN A 703 11.52 17.22 14.14
C GLN A 703 11.01 17.91 15.41
N ASN A 704 10.06 18.83 15.28
CA ASN A 704 9.47 19.54 16.41
C ASN A 704 8.71 18.58 17.33
N LEU A 705 8.00 17.62 16.76
CA LEU A 705 7.30 16.57 17.53
C LEU A 705 8.28 15.65 18.26
N LEU A 706 9.39 15.27 17.64
CA LEU A 706 10.42 14.43 18.27
C LEU A 706 11.09 15.15 19.46
N LYS A 707 11.42 16.44 19.31
CA LYS A 707 12.03 17.28 20.36
C LYS A 707 11.09 17.59 21.53
N THR A 708 9.78 17.65 21.30
CA THR A 708 8.82 18.00 22.35
C THR A 708 8.65 16.86 23.34
N SER A 709 9.00 17.10 24.61
CA SER A 709 8.95 16.10 25.70
C SER A 709 7.58 15.99 26.41
N ASN A 710 6.64 16.91 26.16
CA ASN A 710 5.40 17.09 26.93
C ASN A 710 4.04 16.81 26.24
N PRO A 711 3.87 16.14 25.09
CA PRO A 711 2.56 15.64 24.70
C PRO A 711 2.27 14.28 25.36
N ASP A 712 1.00 14.00 25.65
CA ASP A 712 0.52 12.63 25.91
C ASP A 712 1.07 11.68 24.82
N PRO A 713 1.70 10.54 25.17
CA PRO A 713 2.30 9.61 24.22
C PRO A 713 1.36 9.21 23.08
N SER A 714 0.06 9.11 23.35
CA SER A 714 -0.96 8.76 22.34
C SER A 714 -1.18 9.87 21.32
N VAL A 715 -1.16 11.13 21.76
CA VAL A 715 -1.32 12.31 20.89
C VAL A 715 -0.06 12.53 20.07
N LYS A 716 1.12 12.40 20.68
CA LYS A 716 2.41 12.48 19.98
C LYS A 716 2.48 11.47 18.83
N GLU A 717 2.10 10.21 19.10
CA GLU A 717 2.09 9.16 18.09
C GLU A 717 1.13 9.48 16.94
N SER A 718 -0.08 9.97 17.24
CA SER A 718 -1.04 10.34 16.19
C SER A 718 -0.56 11.50 15.32
N LEU A 719 0.13 12.49 15.90
CA LEU A 719 0.70 13.61 15.16
C LEU A 719 1.90 13.18 14.31
N LEU A 720 2.75 12.27 14.81
CA LEU A 720 3.86 11.70 14.05
C LEU A 720 3.38 10.90 12.83
N ILE A 721 2.33 10.09 13.00
CA ILE A 721 1.66 9.40 11.89
C ILE A 721 1.15 10.41 10.87
N ASN A 722 0.62 11.55 11.33
CA ASN A 722 0.09 12.59 10.47
C ASN A 722 1.14 13.23 9.58
N ALA A 723 2.22 13.71 10.20
CA ALA A 723 3.33 14.33 9.48
C ALA A 723 4.04 13.30 8.57
N SER A 724 4.14 12.03 8.99
CA SER A 724 4.68 10.95 8.15
C SER A 724 3.78 10.66 6.94
N ASN A 725 2.46 10.58 7.10
CA ASN A 725 1.51 10.41 5.99
C ASN A 725 1.64 11.55 4.97
N ARG A 726 1.77 12.80 5.45
CA ARG A 726 1.99 13.98 4.61
C ARG A 726 3.30 13.86 3.83
N PHE A 727 4.40 13.47 4.49
CA PHE A 727 5.69 13.25 3.84
C PHE A 727 5.60 12.21 2.71
N PHE A 728 5.12 10.99 3.00
CA PHE A 728 5.04 9.91 2.00
C PHE A 728 3.97 10.12 0.92
N THR A 729 3.00 11.01 1.17
CA THR A 729 2.08 11.44 0.12
C THR A 729 2.75 12.42 -0.83
N MET A 730 3.56 13.37 -0.33
CA MET A 730 4.30 14.34 -1.16
C MET A 730 5.50 13.72 -1.90
N ILE A 731 6.19 12.79 -1.24
CA ILE A 731 7.38 12.09 -1.73
C ILE A 731 7.04 10.60 -1.77
N PRO A 732 6.58 10.09 -2.92
CA PRO A 732 6.23 8.68 -3.06
C PRO A 732 7.44 7.79 -2.79
N SER A 733 7.24 6.78 -1.96
CA SER A 733 8.24 5.76 -1.65
C SER A 733 7.62 4.38 -1.73
N ILE A 734 8.43 3.37 -2.08
CA ILE A 734 7.99 1.97 -2.10
C ILE A 734 7.73 1.42 -0.69
N HIS A 735 8.38 1.95 0.35
CA HIS A 735 8.30 1.47 1.73
C HIS A 735 7.95 2.58 2.74
N PRO A 736 6.73 3.12 2.71
CA PRO A 736 6.31 4.13 3.67
C PRO A 736 6.22 3.54 5.08
N HIS A 737 6.73 4.27 6.06
CA HIS A 737 6.73 3.89 7.48
C HIS A 737 6.60 5.13 8.36
N ILE A 738 6.38 4.94 9.67
CA ILE A 738 6.30 6.08 10.59
C ILE A 738 7.73 6.51 10.93
N ILE A 739 8.07 7.77 10.68
CA ILE A 739 9.40 8.33 10.95
C ILE A 739 9.47 8.64 12.45
N ARG A 740 10.06 7.72 13.22
CA ARG A 740 10.20 7.82 14.69
C ARG A 740 11.64 8.01 15.13
N ASP A 741 12.58 7.44 14.38
CA ASP A 741 13.98 7.36 14.74
C ASP A 741 14.75 8.57 14.21
N GLU A 742 15.70 9.08 14.99
CA GLU A 742 16.52 10.23 14.59
C GLU A 742 17.41 9.91 13.38
N ASP A 743 17.84 8.65 13.26
CA ASP A 743 18.66 8.18 12.14
C ASP A 743 17.85 8.05 10.84
N ASP A 744 16.64 7.50 10.93
CA ASP A 744 15.70 7.46 9.81
C ASP A 744 15.33 8.88 9.36
N PHE A 745 15.03 9.76 10.32
CA PHE A 745 14.81 11.17 10.07
C PHE A 745 15.98 11.82 9.30
N LYS A 746 17.22 11.66 9.78
CA LYS A 746 18.43 12.17 9.10
C LYS A 746 18.59 11.58 7.70
N SER A 747 18.26 10.30 7.52
CA SER A 747 18.28 9.64 6.21
C SER A 747 17.29 10.30 5.24
N LYS A 748 16.06 10.59 5.68
CA LYS A 748 15.05 11.26 4.84
C LYS A 748 15.39 12.72 4.53
N VAL A 749 16.09 13.43 5.42
CA VAL A 749 16.61 14.78 5.12
C VAL A 749 17.66 14.72 4.00
N LYS A 750 18.65 13.82 4.13
CA LYS A 750 19.69 13.63 3.10
C LYS A 750 19.11 13.21 1.76
N MET A 751 18.07 12.38 1.79
CA MET A 751 17.29 12.01 0.60
C MET A 751 16.72 13.26 -0.08
N LEU A 752 15.98 14.12 0.62
CA LEU A 752 15.40 15.33 0.03
C LEU A 752 16.44 16.30 -0.54
N GLU A 753 17.58 16.45 0.13
CA GLU A 753 18.70 17.26 -0.38
C GLU A 753 19.22 16.69 -1.71
N ALA A 754 19.47 15.38 -1.78
CA ALA A 754 19.89 14.73 -3.01
C ALA A 754 18.82 14.83 -4.10
N LEU A 755 17.52 14.70 -3.77
CA LEU A 755 16.43 14.91 -4.73
C LEU A 755 16.40 16.35 -5.26
N GLN A 756 16.68 17.34 -4.42
CA GLN A 756 16.74 18.74 -4.85
C GLN A 756 17.90 18.98 -5.82
N ASP A 757 19.07 18.40 -5.54
CA ASP A 757 20.21 18.48 -6.46
C ASP A 757 19.94 17.75 -7.77
N ILE A 758 19.30 16.58 -7.72
CA ILE A 758 18.95 15.81 -8.91
C ILE A 758 17.85 16.51 -9.71
N GLU A 759 16.89 17.19 -9.07
CA GLU A 759 15.88 18.01 -9.74
C GLU A 759 16.55 19.10 -10.58
N ILE A 760 17.57 19.77 -10.03
CA ILE A 760 18.33 20.79 -10.74
C ILE A 760 19.18 20.19 -11.85
N ALA A 761 19.90 19.11 -11.56
CA ALA A 761 20.68 18.39 -12.54
C ALA A 761 19.78 17.91 -13.69
N SER A 762 18.57 17.44 -13.40
CA SER A 762 17.62 16.95 -14.42
C SER A 762 17.17 18.02 -15.40
N ARG A 763 17.07 19.28 -14.96
CA ARG A 763 16.79 20.42 -15.84
C ARG A 763 17.94 20.72 -16.79
N LEU A 764 19.18 20.42 -16.39
CA LEU A 764 20.39 20.69 -17.17
C LEU A 764 20.78 19.51 -18.07
N VAL A 765 20.70 18.29 -17.54
CA VAL A 765 21.05 17.03 -18.20
C VAL A 765 20.05 16.72 -19.32
N GLY A 766 18.78 17.10 -19.18
CA GLY A 766 17.76 16.84 -20.20
C GLY A 766 17.52 15.34 -20.37
N PHE A 767 16.74 14.74 -19.47
CA PHE A 767 16.40 13.31 -19.51
C PHE A 767 15.58 12.87 -20.74
N ASP A 768 15.28 13.79 -21.65
CA ASP A 768 14.44 13.56 -22.81
C ASP A 768 15.25 12.94 -23.97
N ALA A 769 14.69 11.90 -24.58
CA ALA A 769 15.29 11.19 -25.72
C ALA A 769 15.50 12.04 -27.00
N ASN A 770 15.15 13.33 -26.96
CA ASN A 770 15.34 14.31 -28.03
C ASN A 770 16.42 15.36 -27.71
N SER A 771 17.13 15.22 -26.60
CA SER A 771 18.33 16.01 -26.31
C SER A 771 19.47 15.54 -27.23
N ASP A 772 19.52 16.07 -28.46
CA ASP A 772 20.68 15.98 -29.37
C ASP A 772 21.88 16.82 -28.87
N ASP A 773 21.92 17.16 -27.57
CA ASP A 773 22.96 18.00 -27.00
C ASP A 773 24.30 17.28 -27.04
N SER A 774 25.28 17.92 -27.69
CA SER A 774 26.65 17.41 -27.70
C SER A 774 27.28 17.51 -26.32
N ILE A 775 28.39 16.79 -26.11
CA ILE A 775 29.19 16.91 -24.88
C ILE A 775 29.60 18.36 -24.61
N ASP A 776 29.89 19.11 -25.68
CA ASP A 776 30.27 20.52 -25.61
C ASP A 776 29.10 21.41 -25.16
N ASP A 777 27.87 21.12 -25.61
CA ASP A 777 26.67 21.84 -25.18
C ASP A 777 26.40 21.60 -23.69
N ASN A 778 26.52 20.35 -23.25
CA ASN A 778 26.41 20.00 -21.83
C ASN A 778 27.47 20.69 -20.98
N TYR A 779 28.69 20.84 -21.48
CA TYR A 779 29.75 21.59 -20.80
C TYR A 779 29.40 23.08 -20.67
N ASN A 780 28.90 23.68 -21.76
CA ASN A 780 28.49 25.09 -21.76
C ASN A 780 27.35 25.39 -20.78
N LYS A 781 26.42 24.45 -20.56
CA LYS A 781 25.34 24.56 -19.57
C LYS A 781 25.84 24.65 -18.13
N LEU A 782 27.02 24.11 -17.83
CA LEU A 782 27.59 24.20 -16.47
C LEU A 782 28.08 25.61 -16.14
N HIS A 783 28.28 26.48 -17.13
CA HIS A 783 28.78 27.86 -16.91
C HIS A 783 30.04 27.93 -16.02
N CYS A 784 30.85 26.88 -16.06
CA CYS A 784 32.06 26.70 -15.26
C CYS A 784 33.19 26.27 -16.20
N ASN A 785 34.24 27.09 -16.27
CA ASN A 785 35.41 26.76 -17.07
C ASN A 785 36.27 25.75 -16.29
N MET A 786 36.58 24.63 -16.92
CA MET A 786 37.34 23.53 -16.33
C MET A 786 38.52 23.21 -17.23
N SER A 787 39.73 23.22 -16.66
CA SER A 787 40.95 22.82 -17.36
C SER A 787 41.67 21.71 -16.59
N PRO A 788 42.02 20.59 -17.24
CA PRO A 788 42.79 19.53 -16.59
C PRO A 788 44.19 20.03 -16.24
N LEU A 789 44.67 19.68 -15.06
CA LEU A 789 46.02 20.00 -14.63
C LEU A 789 46.99 18.89 -15.06
N PRO A 790 48.16 19.24 -15.61
CA PRO A 790 49.24 18.29 -15.83
C PRO A 790 49.69 17.63 -14.51
N HIS A 791 49.99 16.34 -14.55
CA HIS A 791 50.36 15.56 -13.36
C HIS A 791 51.72 15.98 -12.77
N ASP A 792 52.56 16.61 -13.58
CA ASP A 792 53.86 17.19 -13.21
C ASP A 792 53.75 18.62 -12.68
N SER A 793 52.56 19.22 -12.66
CA SER A 793 52.37 20.57 -12.14
C SER A 793 52.53 20.64 -10.62
N GLU A 794 53.09 21.74 -10.13
CA GLU A 794 53.28 21.98 -8.69
C GLU A 794 51.95 21.90 -7.92
N ASP A 795 50.86 22.40 -8.53
CA ASP A 795 49.52 22.33 -7.96
C ASP A 795 49.03 20.87 -7.84
N PHE A 796 49.25 20.03 -8.85
CA PHE A 796 48.88 18.61 -8.81
C PHE A 796 49.66 17.88 -7.71
N CYS A 797 50.98 18.02 -7.66
CA CYS A 797 51.80 17.38 -6.63
C CYS A 797 51.44 17.84 -5.21
N LEU A 798 51.11 19.13 -5.02
CA LEU A 798 50.64 19.64 -3.73
C LEU A 798 49.31 19.00 -3.32
N ILE A 799 48.37 18.87 -4.26
CA ILE A 799 47.06 18.27 -4.03
C ILE A 799 47.18 16.78 -3.74
N GLU A 800 48.02 16.06 -4.49
CA GLU A 800 48.32 14.65 -4.25
C GLU A 800 48.92 14.43 -2.85
N LYS A 801 49.90 15.26 -2.47
CA LYS A 801 50.46 15.27 -1.11
C LYS A 801 49.37 15.55 -0.06
N PHE A 802 48.50 16.53 -0.30
CA PHE A 802 47.41 16.87 0.61
C PHE A 802 46.42 15.70 0.77
N LEU A 803 46.07 15.03 -0.32
CA LEU A 803 45.21 13.84 -0.34
C LEU A 803 45.81 12.72 0.51
N HIS A 804 47.07 12.35 0.27
CA HIS A 804 47.70 11.22 0.99
C HIS A 804 47.99 11.53 2.45
N ASN A 805 48.47 12.74 2.77
CA ASN A 805 48.83 13.08 4.13
C ASN A 805 47.62 13.23 5.06
N THR A 806 46.45 13.63 4.53
CA THR A 806 45.29 13.95 5.36
C THR A 806 44.23 12.86 5.41
N HIS A 807 44.61 11.64 5.02
CA HIS A 807 43.78 10.46 5.21
C HIS A 807 43.71 10.10 6.71
N ALA A 808 42.52 10.19 7.28
CA ALA A 808 42.33 9.97 8.71
C ALA A 808 42.55 8.50 9.10
N PRO A 809 43.25 8.24 10.23
CA PRO A 809 43.65 6.89 10.61
C PRO A 809 42.48 5.98 11.05
N THR A 810 41.28 6.52 11.31
CA THR A 810 40.11 5.70 11.63
C THR A 810 39.35 5.24 10.38
N HIS A 811 39.60 5.84 9.22
CA HIS A 811 38.92 5.48 7.97
C HIS A 811 39.76 4.45 7.20
N THR A 812 39.88 3.24 7.77
CA THR A 812 40.79 2.20 7.25
C THR A 812 40.16 1.26 6.23
N GLU A 813 38.84 1.33 6.04
CA GLU A 813 38.06 0.45 5.16
C GLU A 813 38.35 0.66 3.67
N TRP A 814 38.91 1.81 3.31
CA TRP A 814 39.24 2.18 1.94
C TRP A 814 40.48 3.07 1.88
N SER A 815 41.15 3.09 0.73
CA SER A 815 42.22 4.05 0.40
C SER A 815 41.87 4.86 -0.83
N LEU A 816 42.47 6.04 -0.97
CA LEU A 816 42.22 6.97 -2.06
C LEU A 816 43.39 7.02 -3.03
N GLU A 817 43.08 7.00 -4.32
CA GLU A 817 44.00 7.26 -5.43
C GLU A 817 43.51 8.49 -6.20
N LEU A 818 44.42 9.44 -6.47
CA LEU A 818 44.13 10.61 -7.27
C LEU A 818 44.23 10.25 -8.76
N GLU A 819 43.14 10.34 -9.52
CA GLU A 819 43.19 10.10 -10.97
C GLU A 819 43.47 11.38 -11.74
N GLU A 820 42.61 12.39 -11.58
CA GLU A 820 42.64 13.62 -12.38
C GLU A 820 42.30 14.82 -11.50
N VAL A 821 42.89 15.97 -11.81
CA VAL A 821 42.56 17.26 -11.17
C VAL A 821 42.19 18.28 -12.24
N PHE A 822 41.07 18.95 -12.04
CA PHE A 822 40.59 20.03 -12.91
C PHE A 822 40.59 21.33 -12.13
N SER A 823 41.23 22.38 -12.66
CA SER A 823 41.08 23.73 -12.12
C SER A 823 39.73 24.31 -12.54
N LEU A 824 39.03 24.95 -11.60
CA LEU A 824 37.68 25.47 -11.78
C LEU A 824 37.66 27.00 -11.78
N GLU A 825 36.97 27.57 -12.76
CA GLU A 825 36.66 29.00 -12.80
C GLU A 825 35.19 29.19 -13.17
N ARG A 826 34.34 29.38 -12.15
CA ARG A 826 32.90 29.56 -12.35
C ARG A 826 32.55 31.03 -12.62
N LYS A 827 31.70 31.26 -13.62
CA LYS A 827 31.34 32.61 -14.06
C LYS A 827 30.70 33.43 -12.93
N GLY A 828 31.30 34.58 -12.62
CA GLY A 828 30.82 35.51 -11.58
C GLY A 828 31.01 35.04 -10.13
N GLU A 829 31.71 33.93 -9.89
CA GLU A 829 32.04 33.49 -8.53
C GLU A 829 33.14 34.34 -7.91
N PHE A 830 34.20 34.63 -8.68
CA PHE A 830 35.30 35.47 -8.21
C PHE A 830 34.82 36.87 -7.82
N ASP A 831 33.92 37.49 -8.60
CA ASP A 831 33.38 38.83 -8.30
C ASP A 831 32.63 38.87 -6.96
N LYS A 832 31.94 37.78 -6.62
CA LYS A 832 31.25 37.63 -5.32
C LYS A 832 32.22 37.36 -4.18
N PHE A 833 33.29 36.61 -4.47
CA PHE A 833 34.30 36.21 -3.49
C PHE A 833 35.31 37.32 -3.18
N ALA A 834 35.71 38.12 -4.17
CA ALA A 834 36.76 39.15 -4.05
C ALA A 834 36.56 40.11 -2.86
N PRO A 835 35.36 40.66 -2.60
CA PRO A 835 35.12 41.52 -1.44
C PRO A 835 35.41 40.82 -0.10
N TYR A 836 35.15 39.51 0.00
CA TYR A 836 35.43 38.72 1.19
C TYR A 836 36.89 38.29 1.26
N ARG A 837 37.50 37.97 0.10
CA ARG A 837 38.91 37.60 0.00
C ARG A 837 39.83 38.73 0.49
N ASP A 838 39.49 39.97 0.17
CA ASP A 838 40.27 41.17 0.51
C ASP A 838 39.99 41.65 1.94
N LYS A 839 38.72 41.60 2.38
CA LYS A 839 38.31 42.06 3.73
C LYS A 839 38.56 41.04 4.83
N LEU A 840 38.37 39.75 4.53
CA LEU A 840 38.54 38.67 5.50
C LEU A 840 39.93 38.05 5.34
N GLY A 841 40.72 38.09 6.42
CA GLY A 841 41.93 37.29 6.55
C GLY A 841 41.63 35.79 6.77
N ASN A 842 42.65 35.00 7.11
CA ASN A 842 42.52 33.57 7.39
C ASN A 842 41.81 32.78 6.26
N ARG A 843 42.49 32.71 5.11
CA ARG A 843 42.03 31.97 3.94
C ARG A 843 42.65 30.58 3.94
N MET A 844 41.82 29.55 3.77
CA MET A 844 42.26 28.16 3.75
C MET A 844 41.74 27.43 2.52
N LEU A 845 42.54 26.49 2.00
CA LEU A 845 42.09 25.54 1.00
C LEU A 845 41.55 24.30 1.71
N LEU A 846 40.26 24.02 1.57
CA LEU A 846 39.57 22.98 2.34
C LEU A 846 38.77 22.02 1.45
N TRP A 847 38.59 20.79 1.95
CA TRP A 847 37.91 19.70 1.26
C TRP A 847 36.40 19.76 1.42
N HIS A 848 35.69 19.54 0.33
CA HIS A 848 34.25 19.29 0.31
C HIS A 848 33.96 18.06 -0.56
N GLY A 849 33.17 17.12 -0.04
CA GLY A 849 32.76 15.92 -0.77
C GLY A 849 31.24 15.86 -0.86
N SER A 850 30.74 15.31 -1.97
CA SER A 850 29.31 15.18 -2.24
C SER A 850 29.07 14.00 -3.19
N ARG A 851 27.82 13.53 -3.29
CA ARG A 851 27.44 12.49 -4.27
C ARG A 851 27.74 12.97 -5.69
N LEU A 852 28.16 12.05 -6.56
CA LEU A 852 28.44 12.32 -7.98
C LEU A 852 27.28 13.05 -8.68
N THR A 853 26.04 12.64 -8.40
CA THR A 853 24.81 13.23 -8.97
C THR A 853 24.61 14.72 -8.65
N ASN A 854 25.25 15.22 -7.58
CA ASN A 854 25.05 16.60 -7.14
C ASN A 854 26.03 17.56 -7.84
N PHE A 855 27.11 17.06 -8.44
CA PHE A 855 28.15 17.89 -9.04
C PHE A 855 27.67 18.71 -10.24
N VAL A 856 26.70 18.23 -11.01
CA VAL A 856 26.09 19.05 -12.07
C VAL A 856 25.40 20.30 -11.50
N GLY A 857 24.69 20.15 -10.38
CA GLY A 857 24.10 21.26 -9.64
C GLY A 857 25.15 22.19 -9.01
N ILE A 858 26.19 21.61 -8.40
CA ILE A 858 27.26 22.37 -7.73
C ILE A 858 28.10 23.16 -8.74
N LEU A 859 28.48 22.58 -9.88
CA LEU A 859 29.27 23.28 -10.90
C LEU A 859 28.48 24.41 -11.56
N SER A 860 27.17 24.23 -11.77
CA SER A 860 26.31 25.23 -12.39
C SER A 860 25.91 26.38 -11.45
N GLN A 861 25.54 26.08 -10.20
CA GLN A 861 25.00 27.06 -9.26
C GLN A 861 25.97 27.48 -8.15
N GLY A 862 27.05 26.73 -7.94
CA GLY A 862 27.94 26.83 -6.78
C GLY A 862 27.44 26.00 -5.59
N LEU A 863 28.23 25.98 -4.51
CA LEU A 863 27.81 25.39 -3.23
C LEU A 863 26.68 26.21 -2.60
N ARG A 864 25.68 25.52 -2.02
CA ARG A 864 24.45 26.12 -1.51
C ARG A 864 24.25 25.77 -0.05
N ILE A 865 23.56 26.66 0.65
CA ILE A 865 23.09 26.43 2.02
C ILE A 865 21.71 25.79 1.94
N ALA A 866 21.44 24.84 2.83
CA ALA A 866 20.14 24.20 2.95
C ALA A 866 19.00 25.24 3.05
N PRO A 867 17.84 24.98 2.42
CA PRO A 867 16.75 25.96 2.39
C PRO A 867 16.17 26.23 3.80
N PRO A 868 15.53 27.39 4.01
CA PRO A 868 15.07 27.80 5.34
C PRO A 868 14.04 26.84 5.95
N GLU A 869 13.28 26.12 5.13
CA GLU A 869 12.25 25.17 5.57
C GLU A 869 12.80 23.77 5.85
N ALA A 870 14.05 23.46 5.46
CA ALA A 870 14.72 22.23 5.86
C ALA A 870 14.87 22.17 7.38
N PRO A 871 14.76 20.98 8.00
CA PRO A 871 14.86 20.88 9.45
C PRO A 871 16.26 21.23 9.96
N ALA A 872 16.33 21.74 11.19
CA ALA A 872 17.59 22.07 11.85
C ALA A 872 18.42 20.84 12.26
N THR A 873 17.74 19.69 12.49
CA THR A 873 18.38 18.44 12.95
C THR A 873 19.01 17.76 11.74
N GLY A 874 20.29 17.40 11.86
CA GLY A 874 21.12 16.92 10.75
C GLY A 874 22.36 17.77 10.52
N TYR A 875 22.33 19.04 10.95
CA TYR A 875 23.45 19.97 10.85
C TYR A 875 24.03 20.29 12.23
N MET A 876 25.27 19.85 12.51
CA MET A 876 25.89 19.96 13.84
C MET A 876 26.05 21.42 14.32
N PHE A 877 26.29 22.33 13.37
CA PHE A 877 26.51 23.76 13.62
C PHE A 877 25.54 24.65 12.85
N GLY A 878 24.38 24.11 12.50
CA GLY A 878 23.34 24.78 11.71
C GLY A 878 23.61 24.83 10.21
N LYS A 879 22.74 25.54 9.49
CA LYS A 879 22.70 25.52 8.02
C LYS A 879 23.83 26.37 7.45
N GLY A 880 24.80 25.73 6.82
CA GLY A 880 25.95 26.38 6.21
C GLY A 880 26.62 25.46 5.21
N VAL A 881 27.70 25.94 4.58
CA VAL A 881 28.56 25.11 3.73
C VAL A 881 29.65 24.50 4.61
N TYR A 882 29.71 23.17 4.65
CA TYR A 882 30.62 22.41 5.49
C TYR A 882 31.87 21.99 4.71
N PHE A 883 33.03 22.19 5.34
CA PHE A 883 34.34 21.81 4.85
C PHE A 883 35.14 21.05 5.91
N ALA A 884 36.10 20.25 5.47
CA ALA A 884 37.06 19.57 6.34
C ALA A 884 38.50 19.87 5.90
N ASP A 885 39.43 19.79 6.86
CA ASP A 885 40.87 19.82 6.58
C ASP A 885 41.46 18.43 6.35
N LEU A 886 40.72 17.37 6.70
CA LEU A 886 41.06 15.98 6.38
C LEU A 886 40.24 15.45 5.21
N VAL A 887 40.93 14.97 4.16
CA VAL A 887 40.27 14.46 2.95
C VAL A 887 39.30 13.34 3.26
N SER A 888 39.68 12.40 4.12
CA SER A 888 38.90 11.17 4.29
C SER A 888 37.56 11.42 4.99
N LYS A 889 37.41 12.55 5.69
CA LYS A 889 36.14 12.99 6.27
C LYS A 889 35.20 13.50 5.18
N SER A 890 35.70 14.33 4.27
CA SER A 890 34.91 14.81 3.13
C SER A 890 34.61 13.68 2.14
N ALA A 891 35.53 12.73 1.95
CA ALA A 891 35.38 11.61 1.03
C ALA A 891 34.22 10.65 1.40
N GLN A 892 33.84 10.56 2.69
CA GLN A 892 32.66 9.78 3.12
C GLN A 892 31.36 10.29 2.50
N TYR A 893 31.29 11.57 2.15
CA TYR A 893 30.12 12.18 1.52
C TYR A 893 30.05 11.94 0.01
N CYS A 894 31.03 11.24 -0.58
CA CYS A 894 30.98 10.82 -1.98
C CYS A 894 30.04 9.63 -2.22
N TYR A 895 29.76 8.83 -1.18
CA TYR A 895 28.92 7.62 -1.24
C TYR A 895 29.34 6.62 -2.34
N THR A 896 30.64 6.41 -2.53
CA THR A 896 31.17 5.40 -3.46
C THR A 896 31.03 3.99 -2.91
N ASP A 897 30.97 3.00 -3.80
CA ASP A 897 30.89 1.58 -3.43
C ASP A 897 31.82 0.72 -4.30
N LYS A 898 31.86 -0.60 -4.02
CA LYS A 898 32.70 -1.56 -4.77
C LYS A 898 32.34 -1.66 -6.27
N LYS A 899 31.09 -1.36 -6.65
CA LYS A 899 30.62 -1.37 -8.05
C LYS A 899 30.91 -0.04 -8.75
N ASN A 900 30.81 1.07 -8.02
CA ASN A 900 31.06 2.43 -8.48
C ASN A 900 32.13 3.09 -7.59
N PRO A 901 33.42 2.74 -7.77
CA PRO A 901 34.50 3.16 -6.88
C PRO A 901 35.03 4.57 -7.16
N VAL A 902 34.54 5.27 -8.19
CA VAL A 902 35.04 6.61 -8.55
C VAL A 902 34.12 7.66 -7.97
N GLY A 903 34.70 8.61 -7.24
CA GLY A 903 34.00 9.76 -6.65
C GLY A 903 34.63 11.08 -7.09
N LEU A 904 33.87 12.17 -6.90
CA LEU A 904 34.35 13.53 -7.13
C LEU A 904 34.46 14.28 -5.80
N MET A 905 35.49 15.13 -5.69
CA MET A 905 35.73 15.97 -4.51
C MET A 905 36.12 17.39 -4.92
N LEU A 906 35.81 18.37 -4.09
CA LEU A 906 36.19 19.76 -4.29
C LEU A 906 37.26 20.20 -3.30
N LEU A 907 38.19 21.00 -3.80
CA LEU A 907 39.01 21.90 -3.00
C LEU A 907 38.57 23.33 -3.27
N SER A 908 38.18 24.03 -2.21
CA SER A 908 37.70 25.41 -2.31
C SER A 908 38.55 26.33 -1.44
N GLU A 909 38.82 27.54 -1.95
CA GLU A 909 39.38 28.63 -1.16
C GLU A 909 38.25 29.22 -0.31
N VAL A 910 38.38 29.11 1.01
CA VAL A 910 37.37 29.54 1.97
C VAL A 910 37.93 30.68 2.80
N ALA A 911 37.25 31.83 2.77
CA ALA A 911 37.58 32.99 3.58
C ALA A 911 36.92 32.85 4.97
N LEU A 912 37.65 32.25 5.91
CA LEU A 912 37.14 31.95 7.25
C LEU A 912 37.06 33.21 8.13
N GLY A 913 37.96 34.17 7.96
CA GLY A 913 38.05 35.35 8.82
C GLY A 913 38.21 34.98 10.29
N ASN A 914 37.58 35.77 11.17
CA ASN A 914 37.49 35.45 12.59
C ASN A 914 36.58 34.23 12.85
N VAL A 915 37.18 33.14 13.30
CA VAL A 915 36.52 31.86 13.53
C VAL A 915 35.89 31.80 14.94
N TYR A 916 34.69 31.24 15.03
CA TYR A 916 34.04 30.86 16.29
C TYR A 916 34.28 29.38 16.57
N GLU A 917 35.02 29.08 17.64
CA GLU A 917 35.43 27.71 17.94
C GLU A 917 34.44 27.01 18.89
N LEU A 918 34.08 25.78 18.57
CA LEU A 918 33.17 24.95 19.36
C LEU A 918 33.72 23.54 19.57
N LYS A 919 33.49 23.00 20.77
CA LYS A 919 33.88 21.63 21.16
C LYS A 919 32.71 20.64 21.15
N LYS A 920 31.48 21.16 21.10
CA LYS A 920 30.22 20.42 21.16
C LYS A 920 29.29 20.91 20.07
N ALA A 921 28.42 20.02 19.59
CA ALA A 921 27.41 20.40 18.61
C ALA A 921 26.51 21.49 19.19
N LYS A 922 26.34 22.59 18.44
CA LYS A 922 25.49 23.71 18.82
C LYS A 922 24.91 24.31 17.56
N TYR A 923 23.61 24.10 17.37
CA TYR A 923 22.89 24.68 16.24
C TYR A 923 22.92 26.22 16.32
N MET A 924 23.27 26.86 15.20
CA MET A 924 23.22 28.31 15.04
C MET A 924 22.92 28.66 13.58
N ASP A 925 22.11 29.69 13.34
CA ASP A 925 21.84 30.15 11.97
C ASP A 925 22.93 31.10 11.45
N LYS A 926 23.65 31.76 12.38
CA LYS A 926 24.78 32.64 12.11
C LYS A 926 25.75 32.64 13.28
N PRO A 927 27.05 32.91 13.04
CA PRO A 927 28.03 33.00 14.11
C PRO A 927 27.78 34.25 14.98
N PRO A 928 28.33 34.30 16.21
CA PRO A 928 28.24 35.48 17.07
C PRO A 928 28.81 36.75 16.41
N GLU A 929 28.40 37.92 16.92
CA GLU A 929 28.88 39.20 16.40
C GLU A 929 30.42 39.27 16.41
N GLY A 930 31.01 39.78 15.32
CA GLY A 930 32.46 39.83 15.11
C GLY A 930 33.12 38.52 14.63
N LYS A 931 32.36 37.43 14.50
CA LYS A 931 32.80 36.15 13.91
C LYS A 931 32.18 35.95 12.53
N HIS A 932 32.91 35.30 11.63
CA HIS A 932 32.52 35.14 10.21
C HIS A 932 32.32 33.67 9.81
N SER A 933 32.86 32.73 10.58
CA SER A 933 32.76 31.29 10.34
C SER A 933 32.78 30.53 11.68
N THR A 934 32.40 29.25 11.65
CA THR A 934 32.45 28.35 12.80
C THR A 934 33.47 27.25 12.55
N LYS A 935 34.26 26.90 13.56
CA LYS A 935 35.14 25.72 13.56
C LYS A 935 34.75 24.76 14.66
N GLY A 936 34.29 23.58 14.27
CA GLY A 936 34.18 22.43 15.16
C GLY A 936 35.58 21.89 15.45
N LEU A 937 36.02 21.94 16.69
CA LEU A 937 37.35 21.48 17.11
C LEU A 937 37.38 19.97 17.27
N GLY A 938 38.10 19.26 16.41
CA GLY A 938 38.29 17.82 16.48
C GLY A 938 39.37 17.37 17.47
N LYS A 939 39.33 16.10 17.88
CA LYS A 939 40.42 15.43 18.62
C LYS A 939 41.68 15.23 17.79
N LYS A 940 41.55 15.19 16.46
CA LYS A 940 42.64 15.07 15.50
C LYS A 940 42.63 16.27 14.55
N THR A 941 43.80 16.83 14.30
CA THR A 941 44.02 17.99 13.43
C THR A 941 45.27 17.77 12.57
N PRO A 942 45.35 18.31 11.35
CA PRO A 942 46.59 18.31 10.57
C PRO A 942 47.70 19.06 11.32
N LEU A 943 48.93 18.55 11.27
CA LEU A 943 50.09 19.16 11.90
C LEU A 943 50.38 20.57 11.34
N GLU A 944 50.27 21.59 12.19
CA GLU A 944 50.37 23.01 11.80
C GLU A 944 51.73 23.41 11.22
N SER A 945 52.82 22.78 11.67
CA SER A 945 54.17 23.06 11.15
C SER A 945 54.38 22.59 9.70
N GLU A 946 53.50 21.71 9.19
CA GLU A 946 53.55 21.21 7.81
C GLU A 946 52.59 21.98 6.88
N TYR A 947 52.00 23.08 7.34
CA TYR A 947 51.09 23.89 6.53
C TYR A 947 51.86 24.62 5.43
N VAL A 948 51.34 24.56 4.22
CA VAL A 948 51.94 25.21 3.05
C VAL A 948 51.13 26.45 2.68
N LYS A 949 51.81 27.49 2.20
CA LYS A 949 51.19 28.68 1.61
C LYS A 949 51.05 28.51 0.12
N TRP A 950 49.82 28.60 -0.40
CA TRP A 950 49.49 28.44 -1.80
C TRP A 950 49.01 29.78 -2.38
N ARG A 951 49.62 30.20 -3.51
CA ARG A 951 49.30 31.43 -4.26
C ARG A 951 49.08 32.67 -3.36
N GLY A 952 50.09 32.99 -2.54
CA GLY A 952 50.05 34.08 -1.56
C GLY A 952 49.73 33.54 -0.16
N ASP A 953 48.76 34.14 0.55
CA ASP A 953 48.52 33.80 1.96
C ASP A 953 47.56 32.63 2.21
N VAL A 954 47.06 31.94 1.16
CA VAL A 954 46.10 30.84 1.34
C VAL A 954 46.81 29.67 2.01
N THR A 955 46.25 29.21 3.12
CA THR A 955 46.84 28.13 3.93
C THR A 955 46.30 26.79 3.47
N VAL A 956 47.20 25.86 3.15
CA VAL A 956 46.88 24.48 2.80
C VAL A 956 47.29 23.58 3.98
N PRO A 957 46.33 23.01 4.73
CA PRO A 957 46.61 22.21 5.91
C PRO A 957 47.02 20.77 5.52
N CYS A 958 48.08 20.61 4.73
CA CYS A 958 48.54 19.31 4.19
C CYS A 958 49.39 18.46 5.15
N GLY A 959 49.31 18.73 6.45
CA GLY A 959 50.06 18.02 7.48
C GLY A 959 49.42 16.70 7.89
N LYS A 960 50.23 15.76 8.40
CA LYS A 960 49.70 14.47 8.89
C LYS A 960 48.78 14.66 10.11
N PRO A 961 47.77 13.77 10.35
CA PRO A 961 46.81 13.95 11.42
C PRO A 961 47.44 13.65 12.78
N VAL A 962 47.56 14.67 13.63
CA VAL A 962 48.09 14.58 15.00
C VAL A 962 46.98 14.80 16.04
N SER A 963 47.22 14.40 17.28
CA SER A 963 46.29 14.70 18.38
C SER A 963 46.25 16.19 18.65
N SER A 964 45.04 16.76 18.72
CA SER A 964 44.87 18.17 19.05
C SER A 964 45.03 18.41 20.56
N ASN A 965 45.21 19.67 20.94
CA ASN A 965 45.23 20.10 22.34
C ASN A 965 43.86 20.00 23.02
N VAL A 966 42.82 19.60 22.29
CA VAL A 966 41.42 19.57 22.75
C VAL A 966 41.02 18.14 23.11
N LYS A 967 41.25 17.74 24.36
CA LYS A 967 40.94 16.38 24.85
C LYS A 967 39.44 16.11 25.02
N THR A 968 38.65 17.13 25.35
CA THR A 968 37.20 17.03 25.64
C THR A 968 36.34 17.57 24.50
N SER A 969 36.47 17.00 23.30
CA SER A 969 35.60 17.30 22.15
C SER A 969 34.68 16.12 21.82
N GLU A 970 33.47 16.42 21.36
CA GLU A 970 32.53 15.45 20.79
C GLU A 970 32.91 15.05 19.35
N LEU A 971 33.77 15.84 18.69
CA LEU A 971 34.17 15.65 17.30
C LEU A 971 35.52 14.93 17.21
N MET A 972 35.61 13.92 16.34
CA MET A 972 36.89 13.26 16.07
C MET A 972 37.83 14.14 15.24
N TYR A 973 37.28 14.95 14.34
CA TYR A 973 38.01 15.71 13.32
C TYR A 973 37.42 17.11 13.17
N ASN A 974 38.24 18.06 12.71
CA ASN A 974 37.80 19.43 12.51
C ASN A 974 36.68 19.53 11.45
N GLU A 975 35.91 20.60 11.56
CA GLU A 975 34.88 20.99 10.61
C GLU A 975 34.87 22.51 10.52
N TYR A 976 34.80 23.05 9.30
CA TYR A 976 34.74 24.49 9.05
C TYR A 976 33.42 24.79 8.35
N ILE A 977 32.67 25.74 8.91
CA ILE A 977 31.33 26.09 8.44
C ILE A 977 31.30 27.58 8.12
N VAL A 978 30.85 27.89 6.91
CA VAL A 978 30.54 29.25 6.49
C VAL A 978 29.04 29.39 6.22
N TYR A 979 28.48 30.52 6.63
CA TYR A 979 27.03 30.80 6.56
C TYR A 979 26.67 31.75 5.42
N ASN A 980 27.65 32.06 4.56
CA ASN A 980 27.48 32.85 3.35
C ASN A 980 28.27 32.20 2.21
N THR A 981 27.59 31.87 1.12
CA THR A 981 28.20 31.21 -0.05
C THR A 981 29.22 32.10 -0.76
N ALA A 982 29.15 33.42 -0.58
CA ALA A 982 30.14 34.36 -1.12
C ALA A 982 31.50 34.30 -0.41
N GLN A 983 31.64 33.57 0.71
CA GLN A 983 32.93 33.31 1.37
C GLN A 983 33.71 32.15 0.74
N VAL A 984 33.22 31.57 -0.35
CA VAL A 984 33.79 30.37 -0.97
C VAL A 984 34.06 30.63 -2.45
N LYS A 985 35.24 30.23 -2.92
CA LYS A 985 35.56 30.05 -4.34
C LYS A 985 35.99 28.61 -4.57
N MET A 986 35.36 27.91 -5.50
CA MET A 986 35.80 26.58 -5.91
C MET A 986 37.08 26.71 -6.74
N GLN A 987 38.14 25.97 -6.38
CA GLN A 987 39.44 26.07 -7.04
C GLN A 987 39.76 24.82 -7.85
N PHE A 988 39.53 23.63 -7.27
CA PHE A 988 39.83 22.38 -7.94
C PHE A 988 38.70 21.36 -7.77
N LEU A 989 38.44 20.59 -8.83
CA LEU A 989 37.65 19.37 -8.83
C LEU A 989 38.60 18.19 -8.99
N LEU A 990 38.47 17.20 -8.12
CA LEU A 990 39.32 16.02 -8.12
C LEU A 990 38.48 14.80 -8.46
N LYS A 991 38.98 13.98 -9.38
CA LYS A 991 38.49 12.63 -9.67
C LYS A 991 39.31 11.65 -8.84
N VAL A 992 38.66 10.97 -7.90
CA VAL A 992 39.33 10.12 -6.90
C VAL A 992 38.76 8.71 -6.96
N ARG A 993 39.64 7.71 -7.03
CA ARG A 993 39.26 6.29 -6.97
C ARG A 993 39.40 5.76 -5.55
N PHE A 994 38.34 5.08 -5.09
CA PHE A 994 38.25 4.44 -3.79
C PHE A 994 38.58 2.95 -3.92
N HIS A 995 39.64 2.54 -3.25
CA HIS A 995 40.03 1.13 -3.15
C HIS A 995 39.47 0.55 -1.85
N HIS A 996 38.28 -0.03 -1.94
CA HIS A 996 37.62 -0.67 -0.80
C HIS A 996 38.32 -1.99 -0.44
N LYS A 997 38.70 -2.16 0.83
CA LYS A 997 39.27 -3.42 1.33
C LYS A 997 38.21 -4.53 1.29
N ARG A 998 38.67 -5.77 1.11
CA ARG A 998 37.80 -6.93 0.92
C ARG A 998 36.91 -7.19 2.12
#